data_AF-A0A380L2J8-F1
#
_entry.id   AF-A0A380L2J8-F1
#
_cell.length_a   1.000
_cell.length_b   1.000
_cell.length_c   1.000
_cell.angle_alpha   90.00
_cell.angle_beta   90.00
_cell.angle_gamma   90.00
#
_symmetry.space_group_name_H-M   'P 1'
#
loop_
_entity.id
_entity.type
_entity.pdbx_description
1 polymer ?
#
loop_
_entity_poly.entity_id
_entity_poly.type
_entity_poly.pdbx_seq_one_letter_code
_entity_poly.pdbx_strand_id
1 'polypeptide(L)'
;MIKDKPTYISLFSSAGVGCYGFKLEGFECIATNELLEKRLNIQKINHKCAFDSGYIAADIKESSTKRIIYDEIGRWKKLGNDRVDVVIATPPCQGMSVANHKKKEKEIERNSLIRESVDLISSINPRFFVFENVAAFWKTGCIDKSGKIIAIGEMITNELSNRYLIHHEVLNFKNYGSNSSRTRTLVIGVDKKFSDDISPIELMPDYVEEKTLFEVIGNMKSLSWGEYDSEDFFHSFRTYPKRMLPWIEHLKEGQSAFENKDDSLKPHRIIDGKLVVNKAKNADKYTRQIYNKVAPCIHTRNDQMASQNTVHPVDNRVFSIRELMRMMTIPETFKWLDYDMEYLNGLSLLEKQKISKKEELNIRQSIGEAVPTNIFKQIAHKIKKELMYNKLTIKEIKGLIEEKNLVDVAELKKFLLKSKNKYSLATLSTIIEYANSKRQKNSAYFTDKFIIQQIFDNLPDLESEVISIIEPSVGSGNFLPFIFKKYERKKHVNLTVVDIDQDAIDLLQILYDKNNIPRNFSMKFVCEDYMIYEHEKVDLIIGNPPFSKISGEYRSKRLIENFNKESTNLAEFILEKSLRKSRYVSMIMPKNILNTPEFSQTREHLKKYSIDSIIDFGENGFKGVLVETVNLVIDTLKDAEYTKVISTTLAIAENKKSSYIFDEKLPYWIIYRNDFFDYVLSKMKLGVFDSFRDRQVTNNNTSLAKSDKYCIRVLKSRNILDNGDILKIEGYDSFIDSKTLTNLTVRKYIDNTNVYLTPNMTYKPRIIKKDKGYIVNGSVAVLIPKEENLNLNQNQLDYISSDEFRKFYRIARNYQTRSLNVDKTSCYWFGVNTDLKLEDGGEND
;
A
#
# COMPACT_ATOMS: atom_id res chain seq x y z
N MET A 1 -16.55 20.09 0.05
CA MET A 1 -16.26 21.09 -0.99
C MET A 1 -17.22 22.25 -0.83
N ILE A 2 -16.72 23.46 -1.04
CA ILE A 2 -17.51 24.69 -1.00
C ILE A 2 -17.72 25.18 -2.42
N LYS A 3 -18.98 25.22 -2.90
CA LYS A 3 -19.31 25.61 -4.28
C LYS A 3 -18.45 24.89 -5.33
N ASP A 4 -18.35 23.56 -5.20
CA ASP A 4 -17.54 22.68 -6.06
C ASP A 4 -16.02 22.98 -6.09
N LYS A 5 -15.53 23.74 -5.11
CA LYS A 5 -14.10 23.94 -4.88
C LYS A 5 -13.62 23.09 -3.70
N PRO A 6 -12.62 22.22 -3.92
CA PRO A 6 -11.91 21.57 -2.83
C PRO A 6 -11.20 22.57 -1.93
N THR A 7 -11.01 22.18 -0.68
CA THR A 7 -10.43 23.02 0.38
C THR A 7 -9.15 22.40 0.96
N TYR A 8 -8.23 23.23 1.46
CA TYR A 8 -7.02 22.70 2.09
C TYR A 8 -6.54 23.51 3.29
N ILE A 9 -5.78 22.84 4.15
CA ILE A 9 -4.99 23.45 5.22
C ILE A 9 -3.51 23.17 4.95
N SER A 10 -2.65 24.15 5.18
CA SER A 10 -1.19 24.02 5.01
C SER A 10 -0.45 24.32 6.31
N LEU A 11 0.19 23.31 6.88
CA LEU A 11 0.99 23.40 8.10
C LEU A 11 2.48 23.48 7.77
N PHE A 12 3.25 24.22 8.57
CA PHE A 12 4.68 24.48 8.32
C PHE A 12 4.92 25.07 6.92
N SER A 13 4.04 26.00 6.55
CA SER A 13 3.81 26.38 5.16
C SER A 13 4.91 27.22 4.50
N SER A 14 5.92 27.68 5.24
CA SER A 14 7.01 28.54 4.76
C SER A 14 6.46 29.76 4.01
N ALA A 15 7.06 30.20 2.91
CA ALA A 15 6.51 31.27 2.07
C ALA A 15 5.32 30.82 1.19
N GLY A 16 4.86 29.57 1.33
CA GLY A 16 3.73 29.03 0.58
C GLY A 16 4.02 28.59 -0.85
N VAL A 17 5.30 28.47 -1.25
CA VAL A 17 5.70 28.08 -2.62
C VAL A 17 5.09 26.75 -3.04
N GLY A 18 5.26 25.69 -2.26
CA GLY A 18 4.74 24.36 -2.63
C GLY A 18 3.22 24.35 -2.73
N CYS A 19 2.53 24.82 -1.69
CA CYS A 19 1.07 24.83 -1.64
C CYS A 19 0.42 25.90 -2.53
N TYR A 20 1.20 26.78 -3.17
CA TYR A 20 0.71 27.58 -4.30
C TYR A 20 0.21 26.69 -5.45
N GLY A 21 0.74 25.46 -5.59
CA GLY A 21 0.23 24.47 -6.53
C GLY A 21 -1.25 24.12 -6.31
N PHE A 22 -1.72 24.07 -5.06
CA PHE A 22 -3.14 23.85 -4.76
C PHE A 22 -4.00 25.05 -5.17
N LYS A 23 -3.48 26.27 -4.98
CA LYS A 23 -4.14 27.48 -5.46
C LYS A 23 -4.27 27.50 -6.99
N LEU A 24 -3.22 27.11 -7.71
CA LEU A 24 -3.26 27.01 -9.18
C LEU A 24 -4.33 26.01 -9.68
N GLU A 25 -4.58 24.94 -8.93
CA GLU A 25 -5.65 23.98 -9.23
C GLU A 25 -7.03 24.43 -8.71
N GLY A 26 -7.14 25.63 -8.14
CA GLY A 26 -8.40 26.24 -7.72
C GLY A 26 -8.92 25.78 -6.36
N PHE A 27 -8.05 25.24 -5.49
CA PHE A 27 -8.43 24.95 -4.11
C PHE A 27 -8.54 26.22 -3.28
N GLU A 28 -9.48 26.21 -2.33
CA GLU A 28 -9.64 27.26 -1.34
C GLU A 28 -8.84 26.95 -0.06
N CYS A 29 -7.98 27.87 0.36
CA CYS A 29 -7.19 27.74 1.59
C CYS A 29 -8.05 28.10 2.80
N ILE A 30 -8.27 27.13 3.68
CA ILE A 30 -8.97 27.32 4.95
C ILE A 30 -8.06 28.03 5.94
N ALA A 31 -6.87 27.48 6.13
CA ALA A 31 -5.88 28.01 7.04
C ALA A 31 -4.47 27.64 6.56
N THR A 32 -3.53 28.53 6.84
CA THR A 32 -2.11 28.31 6.62
C THR A 32 -1.35 28.74 7.86
N ASN A 33 -0.55 27.83 8.40
CA ASN A 33 0.22 28.04 9.62
C ASN A 33 1.73 28.04 9.31
N GLU A 34 2.43 29.06 9.79
CA GLU A 34 3.86 29.26 9.64
C GLU A 34 4.37 30.07 10.83
N LEU A 35 5.52 29.72 11.40
CA LEU A 35 6.04 30.41 12.58
C LEU A 35 6.54 31.82 12.24
N LEU A 36 7.12 32.02 11.06
CA LEU A 36 7.74 33.29 10.66
C LEU A 36 6.76 34.18 9.88
N GLU A 37 6.31 35.27 10.52
CA GLU A 37 5.37 36.23 9.92
C GLU A 37 5.84 36.79 8.57
N LYS A 38 7.13 37.10 8.43
CA LYS A 38 7.72 37.57 7.15
C LYS A 38 7.49 36.62 5.97
N ARG A 39 7.36 35.31 6.21
CA ARG A 39 7.05 34.32 5.18
C ARG A 39 5.55 34.25 4.91
N LEU A 40 4.75 34.37 5.96
CA LEU A 40 3.30 34.45 5.87
C LEU A 40 2.85 35.69 5.07
N ASN A 41 3.55 36.82 5.19
CA ASN A 41 3.29 38.02 4.41
C ASN A 41 3.46 37.79 2.90
N ILE A 42 4.40 36.95 2.47
CA ILE A 42 4.50 36.52 1.06
C ILE A 42 3.24 35.77 0.63
N GLN A 43 2.68 34.91 1.49
CA GLN A 43 1.43 34.21 1.21
C GLN A 43 0.22 35.16 1.11
N LYS A 44 0.23 36.27 1.86
CA LYS A 44 -0.81 37.32 1.79
C LYS A 44 -0.78 38.06 0.46
N ILE A 45 0.41 38.43 -0.02
CA ILE A 45 0.62 39.06 -1.35
C ILE A 45 0.07 38.14 -2.47
N ASN A 46 0.23 36.83 -2.28
CA ASN A 46 -0.30 35.84 -3.22
C ASN A 46 -1.79 35.51 -3.00
N HIS A 47 -2.52 36.21 -2.13
CA HIS A 47 -3.93 35.96 -1.78
C HIS A 47 -4.26 34.49 -1.57
N LYS A 48 -3.38 33.76 -0.90
CA LYS A 48 -3.49 32.32 -0.75
C LYS A 48 -4.74 31.88 -0.01
N CYS A 49 -5.08 32.56 1.08
CA CYS A 49 -6.24 32.29 1.93
C CYS A 49 -7.31 33.36 1.70
N ALA A 50 -8.59 32.94 1.68
CA ALA A 50 -9.71 33.83 1.36
C ALA A 50 -10.02 34.83 2.48
N PHE A 51 -9.65 34.48 3.72
CA PHE A 51 -9.84 35.32 4.90
C PHE A 51 -8.50 35.58 5.58
N ASP A 52 -8.32 36.80 6.09
CA ASP A 52 -7.12 37.18 6.85
C ASP A 52 -6.92 36.31 8.10
N SER A 53 -8.02 35.87 8.72
CA SER A 53 -8.03 34.92 9.85
C SER A 53 -7.42 33.57 9.52
N GLY A 54 -7.35 33.20 8.24
CA GLY A 54 -6.70 31.97 7.78
C GLY A 54 -5.16 32.04 7.78
N TYR A 55 -4.56 33.22 7.95
CA TYR A 55 -3.10 33.39 8.01
C TYR A 55 -2.62 33.38 9.46
N ILE A 56 -2.02 32.26 9.89
CA ILE A 56 -1.72 32.02 11.31
C ILE A 56 -0.20 32.01 11.56
N ALA A 57 0.34 33.14 12.03
CA ALA A 57 1.74 33.32 12.42
C ALA A 57 2.01 32.88 13.87
N ALA A 58 2.00 31.57 14.14
CA ALA A 58 2.12 31.06 15.52
C ALA A 58 2.72 29.64 15.56
N ASP A 59 3.22 29.23 16.73
CA ASP A 59 3.69 27.86 16.97
C ASP A 59 2.49 26.89 17.04
N ILE A 60 2.51 25.87 16.19
CA ILE A 60 1.44 24.85 16.09
C ILE A 60 1.32 23.98 17.34
N LYS A 61 2.35 23.93 18.19
CA LYS A 61 2.30 23.22 19.48
C LYS A 61 1.27 23.84 20.42
N GLU A 62 1.05 25.15 20.32
CA GLU A 62 0.16 25.87 21.22
C GLU A 62 -1.31 25.52 20.97
N SER A 63 -2.03 25.25 22.05
CA SER A 63 -3.47 24.93 21.97
C SER A 63 -4.29 26.11 21.43
N SER A 64 -3.85 27.34 21.67
CA SER A 64 -4.45 28.56 21.11
C SER A 64 -4.32 28.60 19.58
N THR A 65 -3.17 28.22 19.03
CA THR A 65 -2.95 28.12 17.57
C THR A 65 -3.89 27.10 16.94
N LYS A 66 -4.01 25.91 17.55
CA LYS A 66 -4.94 24.86 17.07
C LYS A 66 -6.38 25.34 17.11
N ARG A 67 -6.77 26.09 18.16
CA ARG A 67 -8.10 26.69 18.28
C ARG A 67 -8.42 27.65 17.12
N ILE A 68 -7.48 28.51 16.72
CA ILE A 68 -7.67 29.39 15.56
C ILE A 68 -7.93 28.58 14.28
N ILE A 69 -7.19 27.48 14.07
CA ILE A 69 -7.42 26.58 12.93
C ILE A 69 -8.83 25.97 12.99
N TYR A 70 -9.26 25.50 14.17
CA TYR A 70 -10.59 24.93 14.36
C TYR A 70 -11.72 25.96 14.15
N ASP A 71 -11.51 27.19 14.60
CA ASP A 71 -12.47 28.30 14.43
C ASP A 71 -12.63 28.63 12.94
N GLU A 72 -11.54 28.66 12.17
CA GLU A 72 -11.61 28.83 10.71
C GLU A 72 -12.35 27.65 10.05
N ILE A 73 -12.04 26.40 10.40
CA ILE A 73 -12.81 25.23 9.90
C ILE A 73 -14.30 25.40 10.22
N GLY A 74 -14.64 25.85 11.42
CA GLY A 74 -16.01 26.17 11.82
C GLY A 74 -16.65 27.25 10.95
N ARG A 75 -15.91 28.31 10.61
CA ARG A 75 -16.35 29.35 9.67
C ARG A 75 -16.62 28.78 8.29
N TRP A 76 -15.69 28.03 7.71
CA TRP A 76 -15.86 27.40 6.40
C TRP A 76 -17.04 26.43 6.38
N LYS A 77 -17.28 25.72 7.49
CA LYS A 77 -18.46 24.86 7.66
C LYS A 77 -19.76 25.65 7.60
N LYS A 78 -19.84 26.80 8.25
CA LYS A 78 -21.00 27.71 8.18
C LYS A 78 -21.22 28.27 6.77
N LEU A 79 -20.15 28.40 5.98
CA LEU A 79 -20.21 28.80 4.57
C LEU A 79 -20.59 27.65 3.61
N GLY A 80 -20.86 26.46 4.14
CA GLY A 80 -21.30 25.30 3.38
C GLY A 80 -20.20 24.31 3.02
N ASN A 81 -18.97 24.47 3.53
CA ASN A 81 -17.97 23.41 3.39
C ASN A 81 -18.29 22.24 4.33
N ASP A 82 -18.60 21.07 3.78
CA ASP A 82 -18.96 19.91 4.59
C ASP A 82 -17.76 19.36 5.41
N ARG A 83 -16.55 19.42 4.85
CA ARG A 83 -15.35 18.80 5.40
C ARG A 83 -14.07 19.40 4.79
N VAL A 84 -12.98 19.40 5.53
CA VAL A 84 -11.64 19.71 4.98
C VAL A 84 -11.26 18.64 3.97
N ASP A 85 -10.92 19.03 2.73
CA ASP A 85 -10.53 18.05 1.72
C ASP A 85 -9.10 17.58 1.94
N VAL A 86 -8.14 18.49 2.08
CA VAL A 86 -6.71 18.13 2.18
C VAL A 86 -6.01 18.83 3.35
N VAL A 87 -5.23 18.09 4.13
CA VAL A 87 -4.21 18.69 5.02
C VAL A 87 -2.83 18.40 4.43
N ILE A 88 -2.04 19.44 4.24
CA ILE A 88 -0.65 19.35 3.77
C ILE A 88 0.26 19.76 4.92
N ALA A 89 1.28 18.97 5.23
CA ALA A 89 2.28 19.35 6.23
C ALA A 89 3.70 19.05 5.76
N THR A 90 4.59 20.01 5.98
CA THR A 90 6.04 19.92 5.71
C THR A 90 6.83 20.17 6.99
N PRO A 91 6.63 19.38 8.06
CA PRO A 91 7.25 19.63 9.35
C PRO A 91 8.77 19.55 9.24
N PRO A 92 9.51 20.44 9.91
CA PRO A 92 10.96 20.47 9.80
C PRO A 92 11.57 19.22 10.45
N CYS A 93 12.16 18.34 9.64
CA CYS A 93 12.91 17.19 10.12
C CYS A 93 14.41 17.40 9.90
N GLN A 94 15.23 16.99 10.86
CA GLN A 94 16.65 16.80 10.63
C GLN A 94 16.87 15.29 10.45
N GLY A 95 17.16 14.90 9.21
CA GLY A 95 17.54 13.52 8.92
C GLY A 95 18.71 13.12 9.79
N MET A 96 18.62 11.95 10.43
CA MET A 96 19.75 11.34 11.11
C MET A 96 20.86 11.15 10.07
N SER A 97 21.98 11.85 10.21
CA SER A 97 23.13 11.54 9.36
C SER A 97 23.57 10.11 9.66
N VAL A 98 23.85 9.34 8.62
CA VAL A 98 24.38 7.97 8.69
C VAL A 98 25.73 7.90 9.46
N ALA A 99 26.28 9.05 9.87
CA ALA A 99 27.61 9.22 10.44
C ALA A 99 27.65 9.72 11.90
N ASN A 100 26.54 9.90 12.62
CA ASN A 100 26.59 10.28 14.05
C ASN A 100 25.59 9.51 14.92
N HIS A 101 26.08 8.48 15.61
CA HIS A 101 25.33 7.69 16.61
C HIS A 101 25.02 8.43 17.93
N LYS A 102 25.36 9.73 18.07
CA LYS A 102 25.01 10.51 19.27
C LYS A 102 23.72 11.31 19.03
N LYS A 103 22.59 10.69 19.41
CA LYS A 103 21.27 11.30 19.51
C LYS A 103 21.36 12.57 20.35
N LYS A 104 21.12 13.74 19.76
CA LYS A 104 20.90 14.97 20.54
C LYS A 104 19.41 15.09 20.81
N GLU A 105 19.01 15.24 22.07
CA GLU A 105 17.60 15.37 22.49
C GLU A 105 16.83 16.40 21.64
N LYS A 106 17.46 17.55 21.34
CA LYS A 106 16.90 18.61 20.49
C LYS A 106 16.53 18.16 19.06
N GLU A 107 17.23 17.18 18.49
CA GLU A 107 16.92 16.65 17.15
C GLU A 107 15.66 15.78 17.21
N ILE A 108 15.51 14.98 18.27
CA ILE A 108 14.33 14.15 18.51
C ILE A 108 13.10 15.03 18.77
N GLU A 109 13.23 16.09 19.58
CA GLU A 109 12.17 17.08 19.81
C GLU A 109 11.70 17.74 18.51
N ARG A 110 12.66 18.16 17.67
CA ARG A 110 12.36 18.75 16.36
C ARG A 110 11.65 17.76 15.44
N ASN A 111 12.13 16.53 15.37
CA ASN A 111 11.50 15.47 14.58
C ASN A 111 10.09 15.12 15.08
N SER A 112 9.79 15.39 16.35
CA SER A 112 8.47 15.15 16.95
C SER A 112 7.41 16.20 16.56
N LEU A 113 7.77 17.28 15.85
CA LEU A 113 6.80 18.25 15.31
C LEU A 113 5.80 17.65 14.31
N ILE A 114 6.14 16.52 13.67
CA ILE A 114 5.18 15.76 12.85
C ILE A 114 3.95 15.34 13.66
N ARG A 115 4.09 15.10 14.97
CA ARG A 115 3.01 14.72 15.86
C ARG A 115 1.90 15.75 15.90
N GLU A 116 2.25 17.04 15.87
CA GLU A 116 1.27 18.13 15.82
C GLU A 116 0.40 18.05 14.55
N SER A 117 0.98 17.63 13.43
CA SER A 117 0.23 17.39 12.19
C SER A 117 -0.67 16.16 12.30
N VAL A 118 -0.15 15.06 12.88
CA VAL A 118 -0.88 13.80 13.05
C VAL A 118 -2.07 13.98 14.00
N ASP A 119 -1.89 14.65 15.13
CA ASP A 119 -2.95 14.97 16.09
C ASP A 119 -4.03 15.85 15.45
N LEU A 120 -3.63 16.84 14.64
CA LEU A 120 -4.56 17.70 13.92
C LEU A 120 -5.34 16.91 12.86
N ILE A 121 -4.69 16.03 12.08
CA ILE A 121 -5.34 15.17 11.09
C ILE A 121 -6.32 14.21 11.75
N SER A 122 -5.95 13.62 12.89
CA SER A 122 -6.83 12.73 13.67
C SER A 122 -8.06 13.47 14.21
N SER A 123 -7.90 14.73 14.59
CA SER A 123 -8.99 15.57 15.12
C SER A 123 -9.92 16.09 14.01
N ILE A 124 -9.35 16.71 12.97
CA ILE A 124 -10.09 17.32 11.85
C ILE A 124 -10.73 16.25 10.96
N ASN A 125 -10.05 15.11 10.81
CA ASN A 125 -10.39 14.07 9.86
C ASN A 125 -10.54 14.64 8.44
N PRO A 126 -9.49 15.12 7.75
CA PRO A 126 -9.61 15.49 6.34
C PRO A 126 -9.93 14.29 5.42
N ARG A 127 -10.33 14.52 4.17
CA ARG A 127 -10.50 13.43 3.19
C ARG A 127 -9.15 12.85 2.76
N PHE A 128 -8.15 13.71 2.65
CA PHE A 128 -6.78 13.38 2.29
C PHE A 128 -5.77 14.07 3.21
N PHE A 129 -4.60 13.46 3.38
CA PHE A 129 -3.44 14.18 3.90
C PHE A 129 -2.21 13.95 3.03
N VAL A 130 -1.31 14.92 3.02
CA VAL A 130 -0.03 14.88 2.30
C VAL A 130 1.08 15.33 3.22
N PHE A 131 2.06 14.48 3.46
CA PHE A 131 3.33 14.86 4.07
C PHE A 131 4.44 14.85 3.03
N GLU A 132 5.27 15.89 3.05
CA GLU A 132 6.56 15.90 2.35
C GLU A 132 7.68 16.09 3.36
N ASN A 133 8.76 15.32 3.19
CA ASN A 133 9.93 15.46 4.04
C ASN A 133 11.19 14.83 3.42
N VAL A 134 12.33 14.92 4.12
CA VAL A 134 13.62 14.32 3.72
C VAL A 134 13.53 12.82 3.46
N ALA A 135 14.44 12.27 2.64
CA ALA A 135 14.45 10.84 2.25
C ALA A 135 14.49 9.85 3.43
N ALA A 136 15.13 10.23 4.55
CA ALA A 136 15.22 9.38 5.74
C ALA A 136 13.97 9.44 6.65
N PHE A 137 12.98 10.27 6.32
CA PHE A 137 11.86 10.63 7.20
C PHE A 137 11.14 9.41 7.78
N TRP A 138 10.74 8.45 6.94
CA TRP A 138 9.93 7.31 7.37
C TRP A 138 10.60 6.47 8.47
N LYS A 139 11.94 6.37 8.43
CA LYS A 139 12.76 5.59 9.38
C LYS A 139 13.36 6.43 10.51
N THR A 140 13.15 7.74 10.49
CA THR A 140 13.72 8.66 11.51
C THR A 140 12.98 8.48 12.84
N GLY A 141 13.71 8.52 13.96
CA GLY A 141 13.11 8.39 15.29
C GLY A 141 12.38 9.66 15.75
N CYS A 142 11.23 9.48 16.42
CA CYS A 142 10.44 10.52 17.09
C CYS A 142 9.88 10.00 18.42
N ILE A 143 9.31 10.89 19.23
CA ILE A 143 8.66 10.53 20.50
C ILE A 143 7.18 10.28 20.28
N ASP A 144 6.69 9.11 20.69
CA ASP A 144 5.27 8.77 20.68
C ASP A 144 4.50 9.36 21.88
N LYS A 145 3.20 9.04 22.01
CA LYS A 145 2.38 9.53 23.13
C LYS A 145 2.81 9.00 24.51
N SER A 146 3.55 7.90 24.55
CA SER A 146 4.05 7.25 25.77
C SER A 146 5.45 7.70 26.18
N GLY A 147 6.10 8.57 25.38
CA GLY A 147 7.48 9.00 25.61
C GLY A 147 8.52 8.06 24.99
N LYS A 148 8.09 7.02 24.25
CA LYS A 148 8.99 6.04 23.62
C LYS A 148 9.49 6.56 22.27
N ILE A 149 10.75 6.25 21.96
CA ILE A 149 11.32 6.52 20.65
C ILE A 149 10.86 5.42 19.67
N ILE A 150 10.10 5.82 18.65
CA ILE A 150 9.67 4.95 17.54
C ILE A 150 9.98 5.63 16.19
N ALA A 151 9.94 4.88 15.10
CA ALA A 151 10.08 5.47 13.78
C ALA A 151 8.86 6.36 13.45
N ILE A 152 9.07 7.48 12.75
CA ILE A 152 7.95 8.37 12.35
C ILE A 152 6.92 7.60 11.51
N GLY A 153 7.35 6.71 10.60
CA GLY A 153 6.45 5.88 9.82
C GLY A 153 5.59 4.94 10.67
N GLU A 154 6.17 4.40 11.76
CA GLU A 154 5.46 3.58 12.74
C GLU A 154 4.42 4.41 13.49
N MET A 155 4.79 5.62 13.95
CA MET A 155 3.86 6.54 14.62
C MET A 155 2.67 6.93 13.73
N ILE A 156 2.95 7.34 12.48
CA ILE A 156 1.90 7.69 11.50
C ILE A 156 0.97 6.50 11.26
N THR A 157 1.53 5.30 11.09
CA THR A 157 0.75 4.09 10.83
C THR A 157 -0.12 3.75 12.04
N ASN A 158 0.44 3.73 13.25
CA ASN A 158 -0.29 3.39 14.48
C ASN A 158 -1.46 4.36 14.74
N GLU A 159 -1.27 5.66 14.47
CA GLU A 159 -2.26 6.67 14.79
C GLU A 159 -3.29 6.90 13.69
N LEU A 160 -2.94 6.72 12.41
CA LEU A 160 -3.80 7.09 11.28
C LEU A 160 -4.30 5.91 10.44
N SER A 161 -3.65 4.73 10.45
CA SER A 161 -4.02 3.61 9.55
C SER A 161 -5.41 3.02 9.82
N ASN A 162 -5.95 3.19 11.04
CA ASN A 162 -7.33 2.78 11.36
C ASN A 162 -8.36 3.53 10.49
N ARG A 163 -8.06 4.76 10.09
CA ARG A 163 -8.97 5.62 9.31
C ARG A 163 -8.50 5.84 7.88
N TYR A 164 -7.21 5.82 7.62
CA TYR A 164 -6.63 6.14 6.31
C TYR A 164 -5.94 4.91 5.71
N LEU A 165 -6.09 4.75 4.40
CA LEU A 165 -5.14 4.00 3.59
C LEU A 165 -3.95 4.92 3.34
N ILE A 166 -2.74 4.47 3.68
CA ILE A 166 -1.53 5.30 3.68
C ILE A 166 -0.51 4.66 2.75
N HIS A 167 0.01 5.43 1.81
CA HIS A 167 1.14 5.04 0.96
C HIS A 167 2.28 6.04 1.14
N HIS A 168 3.51 5.56 1.10
CA HIS A 168 4.70 6.39 1.15
C HIS A 168 5.72 5.95 0.11
N GLU A 169 6.44 6.90 -0.45
CA GLU A 169 7.49 6.62 -1.43
C GLU A 169 8.63 7.63 -1.32
N VAL A 170 9.87 7.17 -1.52
CA VAL A 170 11.04 8.03 -1.66
C VAL A 170 11.24 8.33 -3.15
N LEU A 171 11.05 9.59 -3.51
CA LEU A 171 11.12 10.10 -4.88
C LEU A 171 12.26 11.09 -5.04
N ASN A 172 12.93 11.10 -6.19
CA ASN A 172 13.72 12.26 -6.59
C ASN A 172 12.87 13.15 -7.49
N PHE A 173 12.50 14.34 -7.00
CA PHE A 173 11.56 15.23 -7.69
C PHE A 173 12.01 15.66 -9.09
N LYS A 174 13.29 15.55 -9.46
CA LYS A 174 13.73 15.77 -10.86
C LYS A 174 13.00 14.88 -11.86
N ASN A 175 12.57 13.70 -11.41
CA ASN A 175 11.84 12.71 -12.20
C ASN A 175 10.32 12.85 -12.09
N TYR A 176 9.83 13.89 -11.42
CA TYR A 176 8.40 14.10 -11.17
C TYR A 176 8.00 15.55 -11.46
N GLY A 177 8.72 16.19 -12.38
CA GLY A 177 8.42 17.53 -12.88
C GLY A 177 9.00 18.67 -12.04
N SER A 178 9.98 18.43 -11.16
CA SER A 178 10.90 19.46 -10.70
C SER A 178 12.08 19.57 -11.66
N ASN A 179 12.70 20.75 -11.74
CA ASN A 179 13.88 20.97 -12.58
C ASN A 179 15.20 20.80 -11.80
N SER A 180 15.14 20.42 -10.53
CA SER A 180 16.30 20.20 -9.66
C SER A 180 16.26 18.84 -8.97
N SER A 181 17.42 18.20 -8.82
CA SER A 181 17.59 16.96 -8.06
C SER A 181 17.28 17.18 -6.57
N ARG A 182 16.23 16.52 -6.06
CA ARG A 182 15.78 16.65 -4.68
C ARG A 182 15.06 15.37 -4.25
N THR A 183 15.77 14.52 -3.50
CA THR A 183 15.20 13.28 -2.97
C THR A 183 14.41 13.54 -1.70
N ARG A 184 13.13 13.13 -1.69
CA ARG A 184 12.16 13.37 -0.62
C ARG A 184 11.25 12.17 -0.43
N THR A 185 10.77 12.00 0.79
CA THR A 185 9.67 11.08 1.10
C THR A 185 8.36 11.84 0.93
N LEU A 186 7.46 11.31 0.10
CA LEU A 186 6.06 11.71 0.10
C LEU A 186 5.24 10.66 0.84
N VAL A 187 4.29 11.10 1.64
CA VAL A 187 3.30 10.24 2.29
C VAL A 187 1.92 10.79 1.95
N ILE A 188 1.06 9.97 1.37
CA ILE A 188 -0.32 10.33 1.05
C ILE A 188 -1.25 9.39 1.81
N GLY A 189 -2.23 9.98 2.48
CA GLY A 189 -3.31 9.25 3.12
C GLY A 189 -4.65 9.56 2.46
N VAL A 190 -5.44 8.52 2.21
CA VAL A 190 -6.83 8.60 1.73
C VAL A 190 -7.74 8.01 2.80
N ASP A 191 -8.77 8.72 3.23
CA ASP A 191 -9.75 8.17 4.18
C ASP A 191 -10.36 6.89 3.58
N LYS A 192 -10.40 5.81 4.36
CA LYS A 192 -10.92 4.48 3.96
C LYS A 192 -12.36 4.53 3.44
N LYS A 193 -13.14 5.57 3.74
CA LYS A 193 -14.44 5.81 3.11
C LYS A 193 -14.38 6.05 1.60
N PHE A 194 -13.21 6.41 1.08
CA PHE A 194 -12.95 6.65 -0.34
C PHE A 194 -11.99 5.64 -0.95
N SER A 195 -11.49 4.65 -0.20
CA SER A 195 -10.47 3.72 -0.69
C SER A 195 -10.96 2.75 -1.75
N ASP A 196 -12.27 2.60 -1.91
CA ASP A 196 -12.86 1.82 -3.01
C ASP A 196 -12.71 2.56 -4.36
N ASP A 197 -12.71 3.89 -4.34
CA ASP A 197 -12.62 4.73 -5.53
C ASP A 197 -11.19 5.24 -5.79
N ILE A 198 -10.45 5.56 -4.73
CA ILE A 198 -9.19 6.31 -4.79
C ILE A 198 -8.12 5.58 -3.98
N SER A 199 -7.02 5.18 -4.63
CA SER A 199 -5.82 4.72 -3.94
C SER A 199 -4.82 5.86 -3.74
N PRO A 200 -4.13 5.95 -2.58
CA PRO A 200 -3.07 6.94 -2.37
C PRO A 200 -1.95 6.89 -3.41
N ILE A 201 -1.63 5.72 -3.97
CA ILE A 201 -0.56 5.58 -4.97
C ILE A 201 -0.89 6.30 -6.28
N GLU A 202 -2.18 6.35 -6.66
CA GLU A 202 -2.63 7.03 -7.87
C GLU A 202 -2.46 8.56 -7.75
N LEU A 203 -2.46 9.08 -6.53
CA LEU A 203 -2.29 10.49 -6.20
C LEU A 203 -0.81 10.93 -6.20
N MET A 204 0.15 10.00 -6.25
CA MET A 204 1.57 10.35 -6.34
C MET A 204 1.85 11.09 -7.67
N PRO A 205 2.81 12.04 -7.70
CA PRO A 205 3.22 12.71 -8.95
C PRO A 205 3.63 11.71 -10.04
N ASP A 206 3.45 12.07 -11.31
CA ASP A 206 3.75 11.18 -12.44
C ASP A 206 5.22 11.27 -12.85
N TYR A 207 5.79 10.13 -13.24
CA TYR A 207 7.17 10.09 -13.72
C TYR A 207 7.33 10.87 -15.02
N VAL A 208 8.41 11.65 -15.10
CA VAL A 208 8.87 12.34 -16.30
C VAL A 208 10.39 12.27 -16.38
N GLU A 209 10.92 12.30 -17.59
CA GLU A 209 12.36 12.44 -17.80
C GLU A 209 12.85 13.79 -17.25
N GLU A 210 14.01 13.76 -16.62
CA GLU A 210 14.67 14.93 -16.08
C GLU A 210 15.18 15.88 -17.16
N LYS A 211 15.17 17.18 -16.87
CA LYS A 211 15.78 18.20 -17.73
C LYS A 211 17.20 18.51 -17.31
N THR A 212 18.05 18.79 -18.29
CA THR A 212 19.37 19.37 -18.09
C THR A 212 19.27 20.81 -17.60
N LEU A 213 20.30 21.29 -16.90
CA LEU A 213 20.38 22.66 -16.42
C LEU A 213 20.31 23.66 -17.59
N PHE A 214 20.89 23.30 -18.75
CA PHE A 214 20.80 24.11 -19.97
C PHE A 214 19.37 24.29 -20.46
N GLU A 215 18.56 23.24 -20.51
CA GLU A 215 17.14 23.36 -20.89
C GLU A 215 16.34 24.22 -19.91
N VAL A 216 16.78 24.30 -18.66
CA VAL A 216 16.09 25.04 -17.59
C VAL A 216 16.48 26.50 -17.56
N ILE A 217 17.75 26.87 -17.77
CA ILE A 217 18.23 28.26 -17.64
C ILE A 217 19.17 28.74 -18.76
N GLY A 218 19.59 27.88 -19.69
CA GLY A 218 20.62 28.17 -20.69
C GLY A 218 20.24 29.25 -21.71
N ASN A 219 18.95 29.57 -21.83
CA ASN A 219 18.45 30.65 -22.68
C ASN A 219 18.30 32.01 -21.96
N MET A 220 18.70 32.10 -20.68
CA MET A 220 18.66 33.35 -19.93
C MET A 220 19.84 34.26 -20.28
N LYS A 221 19.68 35.58 -20.09
CA LYS A 221 20.76 36.53 -20.34
C LYS A 221 21.91 36.28 -19.37
N SER A 222 23.15 36.47 -19.84
CA SER A 222 24.30 36.50 -18.93
C SER A 222 24.23 37.77 -18.08
N LEU A 223 24.67 37.69 -16.83
CA LEU A 223 24.73 38.84 -15.92
C LEU A 223 26.17 39.16 -15.54
N SER A 224 26.54 40.42 -15.74
CA SER A 224 27.77 41.03 -15.26
C SER A 224 27.76 41.19 -13.73
N TRP A 225 28.91 41.50 -13.15
CA TRP A 225 29.04 41.61 -11.69
C TRP A 225 28.14 42.71 -11.08
N GLY A 226 27.09 42.30 -10.36
CA GLY A 226 26.14 43.20 -9.72
C GLY A 226 25.04 43.74 -10.65
N GLU A 227 24.92 43.16 -11.85
CA GLU A 227 23.88 43.50 -12.82
C GLU A 227 22.50 42.96 -12.39
N TYR A 228 21.47 43.71 -12.75
CA TYR A 228 20.08 43.30 -12.75
C TYR A 228 19.62 43.27 -14.20
N ASP A 229 18.89 42.24 -14.60
CA ASP A 229 18.23 42.26 -15.92
C ASP A 229 17.25 43.44 -16.01
N SER A 230 17.14 44.04 -17.20
CA SER A 230 16.26 45.18 -17.45
C SER A 230 14.78 44.81 -17.38
N GLU A 231 14.43 43.58 -17.75
CA GLU A 231 13.06 43.07 -17.83
C GLU A 231 12.70 42.14 -16.67
N ASP A 232 13.66 41.75 -15.84
CA ASP A 232 13.41 40.87 -14.69
C ASP A 232 14.27 41.21 -13.47
N PHE A 233 13.70 41.98 -12.55
CA PHE A 233 14.27 42.29 -11.24
C PHE A 233 14.82 41.06 -10.49
N PHE A 234 14.15 39.89 -10.59
CA PHE A 234 14.58 38.68 -9.90
C PHE A 234 15.70 37.93 -10.64
N HIS A 235 15.99 38.28 -11.89
CA HIS A 235 17.21 37.86 -12.57
C HIS A 235 18.38 38.76 -12.13
N SER A 236 18.71 38.62 -10.86
CA SER A 236 19.76 39.31 -10.14
C SER A 236 20.35 38.39 -9.06
N PHE A 237 21.56 38.67 -8.60
CA PHE A 237 22.29 37.82 -7.66
C PHE A 237 23.04 38.60 -6.58
N ARG A 238 23.33 37.90 -5.47
CA ARG A 238 24.14 38.46 -4.38
C ARG A 238 25.59 38.67 -4.81
N THR A 239 26.05 39.91 -4.75
CA THR A 239 27.47 40.25 -4.94
C THR A 239 28.32 39.91 -3.73
N TYR A 240 29.62 39.67 -3.95
CA TYR A 240 30.62 39.40 -2.92
C TYR A 240 31.75 40.45 -2.96
N PRO A 241 32.70 40.43 -2.01
CA PRO A 241 33.93 41.21 -2.17
C PRO A 241 34.62 40.88 -3.49
N LYS A 242 34.97 41.89 -4.29
CA LYS A 242 35.58 41.71 -5.63
C LYS A 242 36.85 40.86 -5.60
N ARG A 243 37.59 40.82 -4.48
CA ARG A 243 38.75 39.94 -4.28
C ARG A 243 38.44 38.44 -4.42
N MET A 244 37.17 38.04 -4.34
CA MET A 244 36.74 36.64 -4.51
C MET A 244 36.47 36.26 -5.97
N LEU A 245 36.33 37.24 -6.87
CA LEU A 245 36.05 36.98 -8.29
C LEU A 245 37.12 36.12 -8.97
N PRO A 246 38.44 36.39 -8.79
CA PRO A 246 39.48 35.60 -9.43
C PRO A 246 39.46 34.12 -9.03
N TRP A 247 38.79 33.76 -7.92
CA TRP A 247 38.70 32.37 -7.48
C TRP A 247 37.89 31.50 -8.45
N ILE A 248 36.91 32.10 -9.14
CA ILE A 248 35.98 31.38 -10.02
C ILE A 248 36.11 31.76 -11.50
N GLU A 249 36.77 32.89 -11.80
CA GLU A 249 36.83 33.51 -13.13
C GLU A 249 37.30 32.56 -14.24
N HIS A 250 38.35 31.78 -13.98
CA HIS A 250 38.95 30.89 -14.97
C HIS A 250 38.57 29.41 -14.80
N LEU A 251 37.61 29.11 -13.91
CA LEU A 251 37.15 27.74 -13.73
C LEU A 251 36.34 27.29 -14.94
N LYS A 252 36.52 26.03 -15.34
CA LYS A 252 35.65 25.35 -16.29
C LYS A 252 34.44 24.74 -15.58
N GLU A 253 33.41 24.38 -16.32
CA GLU A 253 32.28 23.61 -15.77
C GLU A 253 32.78 22.37 -15.00
N GLY A 254 32.27 22.15 -13.79
CA GLY A 254 32.67 21.05 -12.91
C GLY A 254 33.95 21.28 -12.12
N GLN A 255 34.73 22.32 -12.40
CA GLN A 255 35.97 22.62 -11.69
C GLN A 255 35.70 23.42 -10.40
N SER A 256 36.40 23.06 -9.32
CA SER A 256 36.39 23.77 -8.04
C SER A 256 37.49 24.83 -7.97
N ALA A 257 37.21 25.94 -7.27
CA ALA A 257 38.20 26.97 -6.97
C ALA A 257 39.42 26.45 -6.16
N PHE A 258 39.28 25.31 -5.47
CA PHE A 258 40.40 24.68 -4.75
C PHE A 258 41.40 23.98 -5.68
N GLU A 259 41.02 23.75 -6.95
CA GLU A 259 41.87 23.12 -7.97
C GLU A 259 42.77 24.13 -8.70
N ASN A 260 42.66 25.42 -8.40
CA ASN A 260 43.57 26.43 -8.93
C ASN A 260 45.02 26.10 -8.55
N LYS A 261 45.97 26.30 -9.47
CA LYS A 261 47.39 26.05 -9.20
C LYS A 261 48.00 27.08 -8.24
N ASP A 262 47.61 28.33 -8.41
CA ASP A 262 48.04 29.43 -7.54
C ASP A 262 47.14 29.51 -6.29
N ASP A 263 47.76 29.50 -5.11
CA ASP A 263 47.08 29.65 -3.82
C ASP A 263 46.36 31.00 -3.68
N SER A 264 46.82 32.05 -4.39
CA SER A 264 46.16 33.36 -4.44
C SER A 264 44.77 33.29 -5.09
N LEU A 265 44.55 32.31 -5.96
CA LEU A 265 43.30 32.06 -6.66
C LEU A 265 42.42 31.01 -5.94
N LYS A 266 42.90 30.41 -4.85
CA LYS A 266 42.06 29.53 -4.02
C LYS A 266 41.24 30.36 -3.05
N PRO A 267 40.08 29.86 -2.58
CA PRO A 267 39.34 30.50 -1.50
C PRO A 267 40.21 30.61 -0.24
N HIS A 268 40.55 31.84 0.16
CA HIS A 268 41.51 32.09 1.24
C HIS A 268 41.05 33.23 2.18
N ARG A 269 41.79 33.39 3.28
CA ARG A 269 41.70 34.53 4.21
C ARG A 269 43.08 35.15 4.38
N ILE A 270 43.12 36.43 4.71
CA ILE A 270 44.35 37.09 5.15
C ILE A 270 44.29 37.18 6.67
N ILE A 271 45.25 36.53 7.35
CA ILE A 271 45.40 36.54 8.82
C ILE A 271 46.83 37.04 9.08
N ASP A 272 46.96 38.15 9.80
CA ASP A 272 48.25 38.80 10.11
C ASP A 272 49.13 39.06 8.87
N GLY A 273 48.50 39.53 7.79
CA GLY A 273 49.17 39.80 6.52
C GLY A 273 49.56 38.55 5.70
N LYS A 274 49.30 37.34 6.21
CA LYS A 274 49.59 36.07 5.53
C LYS A 274 48.35 35.46 4.89
N LEU A 275 48.52 34.90 3.70
CA LEU A 275 47.48 34.15 3.00
C LEU A 275 47.30 32.77 3.63
N VAL A 276 46.08 32.46 4.04
CA VAL A 276 45.69 31.16 4.59
C VAL A 276 44.55 30.59 3.76
N VAL A 277 44.82 29.54 2.99
CA VAL A 277 43.82 28.84 2.16
C VAL A 277 42.78 28.16 3.06
N ASN A 278 41.50 28.32 2.71
CA ASN A 278 40.41 27.67 3.45
C ASN A 278 40.49 26.15 3.27
N LYS A 279 40.03 25.40 4.28
CA LYS A 279 39.94 23.94 4.14
C LYS A 279 38.83 23.56 3.16
N ALA A 280 39.18 22.78 2.13
CA ALA A 280 38.22 22.13 1.25
C ALA A 280 37.41 21.08 2.04
N LYS A 281 36.27 21.49 2.58
CA LYS A 281 35.32 20.60 3.27
C LYS A 281 34.07 20.45 2.40
N ASN A 282 33.78 19.22 1.97
CA ASN A 282 32.74 18.84 1.00
C ASN A 282 33.13 19.21 -0.45
N ALA A 283 32.97 18.26 -1.38
CA ALA A 283 33.52 18.33 -2.74
C ALA A 283 32.92 19.46 -3.62
N ASP A 284 31.70 19.91 -3.35
CA ASP A 284 30.94 20.74 -4.31
C ASP A 284 30.89 22.24 -3.98
N LYS A 285 31.78 22.72 -3.10
CA LYS A 285 31.86 24.15 -2.75
C LYS A 285 32.75 24.89 -3.74
N TYR A 286 32.34 26.11 -4.11
CA TYR A 286 33.04 26.92 -5.10
C TYR A 286 33.26 26.19 -6.44
N THR A 287 32.34 25.28 -6.79
CA THR A 287 32.42 24.44 -8.00
C THR A 287 31.41 24.93 -9.02
N ARG A 288 31.85 25.21 -10.24
CA ARG A 288 30.95 25.57 -11.35
C ARG A 288 30.03 24.40 -11.68
N GLN A 289 28.74 24.69 -11.80
CA GLN A 289 27.77 23.68 -12.23
C GLN A 289 27.95 23.34 -13.72
N ILE A 290 27.39 22.21 -14.14
CA ILE A 290 27.54 21.67 -15.49
C ILE A 290 26.20 21.78 -16.22
N TYR A 291 26.19 22.39 -17.41
CA TYR A 291 24.96 22.61 -18.17
C TYR A 291 24.29 21.32 -18.62
N ASN A 292 25.09 20.33 -19.02
CA ASN A 292 24.61 19.02 -19.47
C ASN A 292 24.26 18.05 -18.32
N LYS A 293 24.04 18.56 -17.10
CA LYS A 293 23.56 17.78 -15.95
C LYS A 293 22.30 18.41 -15.40
N VAL A 294 21.50 17.61 -14.68
CA VAL A 294 20.32 18.11 -13.95
C VAL A 294 20.74 19.15 -12.92
N ALA A 295 19.90 20.18 -12.71
CA ALA A 295 20.20 21.18 -11.69
C ALA A 295 20.35 20.54 -10.30
N PRO A 296 21.32 21.00 -9.50
CA PRO A 296 21.60 20.44 -8.18
C PRO A 296 20.46 20.75 -7.19
N CYS A 297 20.50 20.09 -6.03
CA CYS A 297 19.56 20.40 -4.93
C CYS A 297 19.75 21.85 -4.46
N ILE A 298 18.64 22.60 -4.37
CA ILE A 298 18.67 23.98 -3.89
C ILE A 298 18.62 24.01 -2.36
N HIS A 299 19.67 24.56 -1.75
CA HIS A 299 19.81 24.71 -0.30
C HIS A 299 19.41 26.11 0.17
N THR A 300 19.25 26.29 1.48
CA THR A 300 18.81 27.56 2.09
C THR A 300 19.86 28.68 2.02
N ARG A 301 21.14 28.34 1.87
CA ARG A 301 22.25 29.27 1.63
C ARG A 301 22.70 29.27 0.17
N ASN A 302 21.76 29.19 -0.77
CA ASN A 302 22.02 29.36 -2.20
C ASN A 302 22.55 30.76 -2.57
N ASP A 303 22.54 31.69 -1.61
CA ASP A 303 23.13 33.02 -1.68
C ASP A 303 24.63 33.07 -1.38
N GLN A 304 25.28 31.94 -1.05
CA GLN A 304 26.69 31.91 -0.67
C GLN A 304 27.50 31.09 -1.66
N MET A 305 28.55 31.67 -2.25
CA MET A 305 29.52 30.98 -3.11
C MET A 305 30.21 29.81 -2.37
N ALA A 306 30.37 29.94 -1.04
CA ALA A 306 30.92 28.91 -0.15
C ALA A 306 29.94 27.77 0.16
N SER A 307 28.69 27.87 -0.28
CA SER A 307 27.69 26.82 -0.15
C SER A 307 27.76 25.87 -1.35
N GLN A 308 27.22 24.67 -1.16
CA GLN A 308 27.24 23.61 -2.16
C GLN A 308 26.43 24.01 -3.39
N ASN A 309 26.98 23.74 -4.57
CA ASN A 309 26.27 23.79 -5.84
C ASN A 309 25.63 25.13 -6.21
N THR A 310 26.31 26.24 -5.89
CA THR A 310 25.76 27.59 -6.07
C THR A 310 26.32 28.36 -7.27
N VAL A 311 27.49 27.98 -7.79
CA VAL A 311 28.22 28.75 -8.81
C VAL A 311 27.67 28.45 -10.21
N HIS A 312 27.32 29.50 -10.94
CA HIS A 312 26.77 29.41 -12.29
C HIS A 312 27.75 28.71 -13.27
N PRO A 313 27.26 27.96 -14.28
CA PRO A 313 28.13 27.23 -15.22
C PRO A 313 29.13 28.11 -15.97
N VAL A 314 28.73 29.33 -16.34
CA VAL A 314 29.54 30.26 -17.16
C VAL A 314 29.83 31.57 -16.42
N ASP A 315 28.80 32.33 -16.07
CA ASP A 315 28.96 33.60 -15.36
C ASP A 315 29.70 33.49 -14.01
N ASN A 316 30.46 34.54 -13.67
CA ASN A 316 31.26 34.64 -12.44
C ASN A 316 30.40 35.00 -11.21
N ARG A 317 29.38 34.20 -10.92
CA ARG A 317 28.36 34.49 -9.90
C ARG A 317 27.72 33.23 -9.33
N VAL A 318 26.89 33.42 -8.31
CA VAL A 318 25.90 32.41 -7.92
C VAL A 318 24.65 32.51 -8.78
N PHE A 319 23.79 31.49 -8.73
CA PHE A 319 22.48 31.55 -9.38
C PHE A 319 21.64 32.75 -8.88
N SER A 320 21.00 33.42 -9.83
CA SER A 320 20.02 34.48 -9.61
C SER A 320 18.74 33.93 -9.00
N ILE A 321 17.91 34.80 -8.42
CA ILE A 321 16.63 34.38 -7.83
C ILE A 321 15.72 33.75 -8.90
N ARG A 322 15.66 34.31 -10.11
CA ARG A 322 14.85 33.77 -11.22
C ARG A 322 15.30 32.39 -11.66
N GLU A 323 16.60 32.16 -11.79
CA GLU A 323 17.14 30.83 -12.13
C GLU A 323 16.73 29.79 -11.08
N LEU A 324 16.83 30.13 -9.79
CA LEU A 324 16.38 29.27 -8.70
C LEU A 324 14.87 29.02 -8.74
N MET A 325 14.06 30.03 -9.08
CA MET A 325 12.62 29.87 -9.30
C MET A 325 12.33 28.87 -10.43
N ARG A 326 13.02 28.97 -11.57
CA ARG A 326 12.89 28.01 -12.69
C ARG A 326 13.30 26.59 -12.28
N MET A 327 14.40 26.45 -11.50
CA MET A 327 14.85 25.16 -10.97
C MET A 327 13.83 24.53 -9.99
N MET A 328 13.15 25.34 -9.19
CA MET A 328 12.14 24.90 -8.21
C MET A 328 10.71 24.94 -8.77
N THR A 329 10.55 25.10 -10.09
CA THR A 329 9.27 25.19 -10.81
C THR A 329 8.28 26.17 -10.19
N ILE A 330 8.79 27.30 -9.69
CA ILE A 330 8.00 28.40 -9.16
C ILE A 330 7.46 29.20 -10.34
N PRO A 331 6.13 29.32 -10.50
CA PRO A 331 5.54 30.03 -11.63
C PRO A 331 5.81 31.54 -11.53
N GLU A 332 5.86 32.22 -12.67
CA GLU A 332 6.06 33.68 -12.72
C GLU A 332 4.93 34.46 -12.05
N THR A 333 3.74 33.85 -11.96
CA THR A 333 2.60 34.43 -11.25
C THR A 333 2.76 34.44 -9.73
N PHE A 334 3.76 33.73 -9.17
CA PHE A 334 4.06 33.78 -7.74
C PHE A 334 4.83 35.06 -7.41
N LYS A 335 4.24 35.90 -6.56
CA LYS A 335 4.82 37.19 -6.17
C LYS A 335 5.63 37.07 -4.89
N TRP A 336 6.86 37.58 -4.89
CA TRP A 336 7.69 37.68 -3.68
C TRP A 336 7.51 38.99 -2.93
N LEU A 337 7.17 40.05 -3.66
CA LEU A 337 7.03 41.42 -3.16
C LEU A 337 5.69 41.98 -3.59
N ASP A 338 5.18 42.95 -2.83
CA ASP A 338 3.93 43.65 -3.12
C ASP A 338 4.14 44.81 -4.11
N TYR A 339 4.86 44.51 -5.19
CA TYR A 339 5.13 45.42 -6.30
C TYR A 339 4.91 44.64 -7.60
N ASP A 340 4.45 45.33 -8.65
CA ASP A 340 4.47 44.75 -9.98
C ASP A 340 5.90 44.73 -10.56
N MET A 341 6.09 43.93 -11.60
CA MET A 341 7.39 43.79 -12.24
C MET A 341 7.82 45.07 -12.97
N GLU A 342 6.88 45.81 -13.54
CA GLU A 342 7.16 47.05 -14.26
C GLU A 342 7.80 48.10 -13.34
N TYR A 343 7.21 48.30 -12.16
CA TYR A 343 7.77 49.16 -11.12
C TYR A 343 9.16 48.69 -10.69
N LEU A 344 9.31 47.40 -10.36
CA LEU A 344 10.60 46.85 -9.91
C LEU A 344 11.70 46.99 -10.97
N ASN A 345 11.35 46.81 -12.24
CA ASN A 345 12.27 46.95 -13.36
C ASN A 345 12.66 48.41 -13.61
N GLY A 346 11.73 49.36 -13.42
CA GLY A 346 11.94 50.80 -13.58
C GLY A 346 12.76 51.48 -12.48
N LEU A 347 13.00 50.80 -11.35
CA LEU A 347 13.83 51.33 -10.27
C LEU A 347 15.29 51.58 -10.69
N SER A 348 15.90 52.61 -10.11
CA SER A 348 17.35 52.83 -10.25
C SER A 348 18.14 51.67 -9.61
N LEU A 349 19.39 51.48 -10.03
CA LEU A 349 20.25 50.40 -9.50
C LEU A 349 20.40 50.45 -7.97
N LEU A 350 20.51 51.66 -7.39
CA LEU A 350 20.63 51.85 -5.94
C LEU A 350 19.36 51.43 -5.20
N GLU A 351 18.19 51.73 -5.76
CA GLU A 351 16.90 51.32 -5.20
C GLU A 351 16.71 49.80 -5.30
N LYS A 352 17.05 49.21 -6.45
CA LYS A 352 17.04 47.75 -6.64
C LYS A 352 17.89 47.05 -5.59
N GLN A 353 19.12 47.51 -5.40
CA GLN A 353 20.05 46.98 -4.38
C GLN A 353 19.53 47.15 -2.95
N LYS A 354 18.88 48.28 -2.64
CA LYS A 354 18.29 48.52 -1.31
C LYS A 354 17.17 47.53 -1.01
N ILE A 355 16.29 47.25 -1.98
CA ILE A 355 15.22 46.25 -1.85
C ILE A 355 15.81 44.85 -1.70
N SER A 356 16.71 44.44 -2.60
CA SER A 356 17.32 43.11 -2.55
C SER A 356 18.05 42.85 -1.23
N LYS A 357 18.81 43.82 -0.71
CA LYS A 357 19.50 43.70 0.58
C LYS A 357 18.54 43.37 1.74
N LYS A 358 17.30 43.87 1.67
CA LYS A 358 16.28 43.62 2.69
C LYS A 358 15.60 42.27 2.51
N GLU A 359 15.24 41.91 1.27
CA GLU A 359 14.29 40.81 1.01
C GLU A 359 14.95 39.52 0.48
N GLU A 360 16.09 39.62 -0.22
CA GLU A 360 16.72 38.51 -0.96
C GLU A 360 17.00 37.30 -0.06
N LEU A 361 17.50 37.51 1.17
CA LEU A 361 17.82 36.40 2.06
C LEU A 361 16.57 35.61 2.46
N ASN A 362 15.46 36.30 2.71
CA ASN A 362 14.18 35.65 3.05
C ASN A 362 13.64 34.86 1.86
N ILE A 363 13.70 35.42 0.66
CA ILE A 363 13.29 34.77 -0.59
C ILE A 363 14.12 33.49 -0.80
N ARG A 364 15.45 33.61 -0.78
CA ARG A 364 16.37 32.49 -1.03
C ARG A 364 16.24 31.36 -0.02
N GLN A 365 16.09 31.69 1.28
CA GLN A 365 15.83 30.68 2.31
C GLN A 365 14.51 29.96 2.07
N SER A 366 13.46 30.70 1.71
CA SER A 366 12.15 30.14 1.42
C SER A 366 12.18 29.20 0.20
N ILE A 367 12.91 29.57 -0.86
CA ILE A 367 13.13 28.71 -2.04
C ILE A 367 13.87 27.42 -1.64
N GLY A 368 14.92 27.49 -0.84
CA GLY A 368 15.68 26.30 -0.44
C GLY A 368 14.90 25.30 0.43
N GLU A 369 13.98 25.82 1.25
CA GLU A 369 13.11 25.00 2.11
C GLU A 369 11.89 24.46 1.38
N ALA A 370 11.41 25.16 0.35
CA ALA A 370 10.17 24.84 -0.35
C ALA A 370 10.15 23.44 -0.98
N VAL A 371 8.94 22.91 -1.11
CA VAL A 371 8.60 21.88 -2.09
C VAL A 371 8.44 22.55 -3.45
N PRO A 372 9.01 22.01 -4.54
CA PRO A 372 8.77 22.54 -5.88
C PRO A 372 7.28 22.59 -6.19
N THR A 373 6.79 23.71 -6.72
CA THR A 373 5.34 24.00 -6.88
C THR A 373 4.64 22.91 -7.69
N ASN A 374 5.31 22.41 -8.73
CA ASN A 374 4.72 21.44 -9.64
C ASN A 374 4.41 20.08 -8.98
N ILE A 375 5.11 19.72 -7.90
CA ILE A 375 4.87 18.47 -7.17
C ILE A 375 3.49 18.50 -6.51
N PHE A 376 3.22 19.54 -5.72
CA PHE A 376 1.93 19.70 -5.07
C PHE A 376 0.81 20.08 -6.04
N LYS A 377 1.12 20.76 -7.15
CA LYS A 377 0.17 21.00 -8.24
C LYS A 377 -0.36 19.69 -8.83
N GLN A 378 0.50 18.73 -9.14
CA GLN A 378 0.08 17.42 -9.67
C GLN A 378 -0.81 16.66 -8.68
N ILE A 379 -0.42 16.62 -7.39
CA ILE A 379 -1.22 15.96 -6.35
C ILE A 379 -2.59 16.63 -6.23
N ALA A 380 -2.63 17.97 -6.18
CA ALA A 380 -3.87 18.74 -6.11
C ALA A 380 -4.77 18.49 -7.33
N HIS A 381 -4.19 18.45 -8.53
CA HIS A 381 -4.90 18.17 -9.77
C HIS A 381 -5.60 16.81 -9.72
N LYS A 382 -4.87 15.77 -9.32
CA LYS A 382 -5.39 14.40 -9.19
C LYS A 382 -6.47 14.30 -8.13
N ILE A 383 -6.27 14.89 -6.95
CA ILE A 383 -7.30 14.94 -5.89
C ILE A 383 -8.56 15.64 -6.38
N LYS A 384 -8.43 16.81 -7.03
CA LYS A 384 -9.58 17.55 -7.56
C LYS A 384 -10.33 16.73 -8.59
N LYS A 385 -9.61 16.12 -9.55
CA LYS A 385 -10.21 15.26 -10.57
C LYS A 385 -11.07 14.16 -9.93
N GLU A 386 -10.53 13.45 -8.94
CA GLU A 386 -11.25 12.39 -8.23
C GLU A 386 -12.43 12.88 -7.38
N LEU A 387 -12.34 14.09 -6.81
CA LEU A 387 -13.43 14.71 -6.05
C LEU A 387 -14.57 15.21 -6.95
N MET A 388 -14.27 15.59 -8.19
CA MET A 388 -15.24 16.13 -9.14
C MET A 388 -16.02 15.04 -9.90
N TYR A 389 -15.56 13.79 -9.88
CA TYR A 389 -16.32 12.70 -10.46
C TYR A 389 -17.61 12.41 -9.68
N ASN A 390 -18.66 12.05 -10.42
CA ASN A 390 -19.91 11.63 -9.80
C ASN A 390 -19.70 10.29 -9.10
N LYS A 391 -19.89 10.25 -7.78
CA LYS A 391 -19.79 9.00 -7.01
C LYS A 391 -21.13 8.29 -7.01
N LEU A 392 -21.12 7.00 -7.35
CA LEU A 392 -22.29 6.15 -7.31
C LEU A 392 -22.13 5.09 -6.22
N THR A 393 -23.14 4.95 -5.38
CA THR A 393 -23.27 3.82 -4.49
C THR A 393 -23.56 2.54 -5.27
N ILE A 394 -23.29 1.38 -4.67
CA ILE A 394 -23.63 0.07 -5.28
C ILE A 394 -25.12 -0.03 -5.63
N LYS A 395 -26.00 0.57 -4.82
CA LYS A 395 -27.44 0.60 -5.10
C LYS A 395 -27.75 1.41 -6.36
N GLU A 396 -27.13 2.57 -6.51
CA GLU A 396 -27.30 3.41 -7.70
C GLU A 396 -26.70 2.76 -8.95
N ILE A 397 -25.55 2.08 -8.83
CA ILE A 397 -24.97 1.30 -9.93
C ILE A 397 -25.94 0.21 -10.39
N LYS A 398 -26.51 -0.57 -9.46
CA LYS A 398 -27.50 -1.62 -9.79
C LYS A 398 -28.75 -1.03 -10.47
N GLY A 399 -29.27 0.08 -9.97
CA GLY A 399 -30.40 0.78 -10.57
C GLY A 399 -30.08 1.31 -11.96
N LEU A 400 -28.89 1.89 -12.15
CA LEU A 400 -28.40 2.38 -13.44
C LEU A 400 -28.28 1.26 -14.48
N ILE A 401 -27.76 0.10 -14.07
CA ILE A 401 -27.65 -1.09 -14.93
C ILE A 401 -29.02 -1.54 -15.42
N GLU A 402 -30.04 -1.49 -14.56
CA GLU A 402 -31.43 -1.84 -14.92
C GLU A 402 -32.07 -0.79 -15.81
N GLU A 403 -31.99 0.49 -15.44
CA GLU A 403 -32.62 1.61 -16.17
C GLU A 403 -32.07 1.74 -17.60
N LYS A 404 -30.76 1.56 -17.77
CA LYS A 404 -30.08 1.70 -19.07
C LYS A 404 -29.85 0.37 -19.79
N ASN A 405 -30.38 -0.74 -19.27
CA ASN A 405 -30.16 -2.09 -19.79
C ASN A 405 -28.68 -2.42 -20.04
N LEU A 406 -27.78 -2.06 -19.12
CA LEU A 406 -26.33 -2.25 -19.28
C LEU A 406 -25.88 -3.71 -19.20
N VAL A 407 -26.81 -4.65 -18.99
CA VAL A 407 -26.54 -6.08 -19.14
C VAL A 407 -26.26 -6.42 -20.62
N ASP A 408 -26.89 -5.68 -21.54
CA ASP A 408 -26.56 -5.71 -22.95
C ASP A 408 -25.21 -5.02 -23.21
N VAL A 409 -24.32 -5.73 -23.90
CA VAL A 409 -22.95 -5.26 -24.10
C VAL A 409 -22.88 -4.05 -25.02
N ALA A 410 -23.72 -4.00 -26.05
CA ALA A 410 -23.70 -2.87 -26.99
C ALA A 410 -24.13 -1.59 -26.28
N GLU A 411 -25.14 -1.65 -25.42
CA GLU A 411 -25.56 -0.52 -24.58
C GLU A 411 -24.51 -0.15 -23.53
N LEU A 412 -23.86 -1.13 -22.91
CA LEU A 412 -22.74 -0.87 -22.00
C LEU A 412 -21.57 -0.16 -22.70
N LYS A 413 -21.14 -0.62 -23.88
CA LYS A 413 -20.08 0.02 -24.68
C LYS A 413 -20.45 1.48 -25.01
N LYS A 414 -21.69 1.73 -25.47
CA LYS A 414 -22.19 3.09 -25.73
C LYS A 414 -22.20 3.96 -24.47
N PHE A 415 -22.62 3.40 -23.34
CA PHE A 415 -22.66 4.11 -22.06
C PHE A 415 -21.25 4.51 -21.60
N LEU A 416 -20.28 3.60 -21.66
CA LEU A 416 -18.90 3.87 -21.26
C LEU A 416 -18.28 5.00 -22.09
N LEU A 417 -18.41 4.95 -23.42
CA LEU A 417 -17.90 5.99 -24.32
C LEU A 417 -18.45 7.38 -24.00
N LYS A 418 -19.75 7.47 -23.66
CA LYS A 418 -20.39 8.73 -23.27
C LYS A 418 -20.03 9.21 -21.86
N SER A 419 -19.56 8.30 -20.99
CA SER A 419 -19.43 8.58 -19.55
C SER A 419 -17.99 8.72 -19.05
N LYS A 420 -16.98 8.65 -19.93
CA LYS A 420 -15.54 8.77 -19.59
C LYS A 420 -15.18 9.99 -18.75
N ASN A 421 -15.84 11.11 -18.97
CA ASN A 421 -15.59 12.36 -18.24
C ASN A 421 -16.51 12.56 -17.03
N LYS A 422 -17.49 11.67 -16.84
CA LYS A 422 -18.52 11.79 -15.80
C LYS A 422 -18.20 10.94 -14.57
N TYR A 423 -17.61 9.77 -14.78
CA TYR A 423 -17.29 8.81 -13.72
C TYR A 423 -15.79 8.49 -13.74
N SER A 424 -15.25 8.16 -12.56
CA SER A 424 -13.88 7.70 -12.44
C SER A 424 -13.71 6.32 -13.09
N LEU A 425 -12.47 5.96 -13.40
CA LEU A 425 -12.15 4.64 -13.93
C LEU A 425 -12.58 3.52 -12.97
N ALA A 426 -12.46 3.75 -11.65
CA ALA A 426 -12.92 2.82 -10.63
C ALA A 426 -14.44 2.59 -10.68
N THR A 427 -15.22 3.67 -10.81
CA THR A 427 -16.68 3.57 -10.94
C THR A 427 -17.09 2.87 -12.24
N LEU A 428 -16.43 3.20 -13.37
CA LEU A 428 -16.72 2.54 -14.65
C LEU A 428 -16.37 1.05 -14.63
N SER A 429 -15.23 0.69 -14.05
CA SER A 429 -14.85 -0.71 -13.80
C SER A 429 -15.89 -1.44 -12.96
N THR A 430 -16.35 -0.81 -11.87
CA THR A 430 -17.40 -1.38 -11.00
C THR A 430 -18.70 -1.61 -11.77
N ILE A 431 -19.10 -0.68 -12.64
CA ILE A 431 -20.31 -0.85 -13.49
C ILE A 431 -20.15 -2.08 -14.40
N ILE A 432 -18.99 -2.25 -15.04
CA ILE A 432 -18.69 -3.40 -15.91
C ILE A 432 -18.79 -4.72 -15.12
N GLU A 433 -18.18 -4.77 -13.95
CA GLU A 433 -18.18 -5.96 -13.09
C GLU A 433 -19.60 -6.38 -12.67
N TYR A 434 -20.43 -5.42 -12.23
CA TYR A 434 -21.81 -5.71 -11.85
C TYR A 434 -22.69 -6.08 -13.05
N ALA A 435 -22.48 -5.45 -14.21
CA ALA A 435 -23.18 -5.80 -15.44
C ALA A 435 -22.85 -7.24 -15.89
N ASN A 436 -21.57 -7.62 -15.86
CA ASN A 436 -21.08 -8.95 -16.23
C ASN A 436 -21.55 -10.02 -15.23
N SER A 437 -21.48 -9.75 -13.92
CA SER A 437 -21.98 -10.67 -12.88
C SER A 437 -23.47 -10.98 -13.05
N LYS A 438 -24.29 -9.96 -13.37
CA LYS A 438 -25.73 -10.15 -13.64
C LYS A 438 -25.97 -10.99 -14.91
N ARG A 439 -25.11 -10.85 -15.93
CA ARG A 439 -25.15 -11.67 -17.16
C ARG A 439 -24.79 -13.13 -16.88
N GLN A 440 -23.74 -13.39 -16.09
CA GLN A 440 -23.19 -14.73 -15.86
C GLN A 440 -23.81 -15.48 -14.68
N LYS A 441 -24.70 -14.85 -13.89
CA LYS A 441 -25.28 -15.41 -12.64
C LYS A 441 -24.23 -15.86 -11.61
N ASN A 442 -23.02 -15.31 -11.67
CA ASN A 442 -21.92 -15.62 -10.77
C ASN A 442 -21.73 -14.52 -9.73
N SER A 443 -21.24 -14.86 -8.54
CA SER A 443 -20.77 -13.87 -7.56
C SER A 443 -19.60 -13.08 -8.14
N ALA A 444 -19.63 -11.76 -8.03
CA ALA A 444 -18.54 -10.90 -8.48
C ALA A 444 -17.31 -11.06 -7.56
N TYR A 445 -16.22 -11.64 -8.07
CA TYR A 445 -14.92 -11.71 -7.37
C TYR A 445 -14.12 -10.44 -7.68
N PHE A 446 -14.61 -9.30 -7.18
CA PHE A 446 -14.01 -7.99 -7.45
C PHE A 446 -12.84 -7.70 -6.51
N THR A 447 -11.62 -7.63 -7.06
CA THR A 447 -10.45 -7.20 -6.31
C THR A 447 -10.50 -5.70 -6.09
N ASP A 448 -10.77 -5.28 -4.86
CA ASP A 448 -10.81 -3.85 -4.54
C ASP A 448 -9.42 -3.20 -4.54
N LYS A 449 -9.40 -1.87 -4.67
CA LYS A 449 -8.16 -1.07 -4.71
C LYS A 449 -7.31 -1.23 -3.44
N PHE A 450 -7.92 -1.54 -2.30
CA PHE A 450 -7.19 -1.76 -1.05
C PHE A 450 -6.32 -3.02 -1.12
N ILE A 451 -6.89 -4.13 -1.59
CA ILE A 451 -6.16 -5.39 -1.78
C ILE A 451 -5.03 -5.21 -2.77
N ILE A 452 -5.32 -4.57 -3.90
CA ILE A 452 -4.33 -4.33 -4.94
C ILE A 452 -3.17 -3.50 -4.36
N GLN A 453 -3.44 -2.40 -3.64
CA GLN A 453 -2.38 -1.63 -2.99
C GLN A 453 -1.45 -2.49 -2.12
N GLN A 454 -1.99 -3.40 -1.32
CA GLN A 454 -1.17 -4.29 -0.47
C GLN A 454 -0.31 -5.25 -1.29
N ILE A 455 -0.82 -5.77 -2.41
CA ILE A 455 -0.05 -6.61 -3.35
C ILE A 455 1.11 -5.80 -3.92
N PHE A 456 0.82 -4.59 -4.40
CA PHE A 456 1.79 -3.72 -5.07
C PHE A 456 2.96 -3.29 -4.19
N ASP A 457 2.72 -3.05 -2.90
CA ASP A 457 3.76 -2.71 -1.93
C ASP A 457 4.76 -3.88 -1.71
N ASN A 458 4.45 -5.09 -2.19
CA ASN A 458 5.29 -6.30 -2.06
C ASN A 458 5.70 -6.90 -3.41
N LEU A 459 5.42 -6.23 -4.52
CA LEU A 459 5.87 -6.67 -5.84
C LEU A 459 7.38 -6.46 -6.05
N PRO A 460 8.04 -7.34 -6.80
CA PRO A 460 9.47 -7.27 -7.05
C PRO A 460 9.84 -6.02 -7.85
N ASP A 461 10.99 -5.45 -7.52
CA ASP A 461 11.68 -4.51 -8.39
C ASP A 461 12.46 -5.33 -9.43
N LEU A 462 12.00 -5.25 -10.68
CA LEU A 462 12.62 -5.98 -11.79
C LEU A 462 13.92 -5.26 -12.19
N GLU A 463 14.99 -6.00 -12.50
CA GLU A 463 16.30 -5.39 -12.80
C GLU A 463 16.36 -4.81 -14.22
N SER A 464 15.76 -5.48 -15.20
CA SER A 464 15.78 -5.07 -16.61
C SER A 464 15.09 -3.73 -16.84
N GLU A 465 15.64 -2.92 -17.76
CA GLU A 465 15.03 -1.64 -18.19
C GLU A 465 13.85 -1.83 -19.13
N VAL A 466 13.85 -2.94 -19.88
CA VAL A 466 12.74 -3.40 -20.70
C VAL A 466 12.21 -4.68 -20.08
N ILE A 467 10.93 -4.70 -19.74
CA ILE A 467 10.28 -5.83 -19.07
C ILE A 467 9.02 -6.27 -19.81
N SER A 468 8.59 -7.49 -19.54
CA SER A 468 7.39 -8.13 -20.06
C SER A 468 6.50 -8.59 -18.91
N ILE A 469 5.23 -8.21 -18.96
CA ILE A 469 4.24 -8.51 -17.92
C ILE A 469 3.01 -9.13 -18.58
N ILE A 470 2.43 -10.15 -17.95
CA ILE A 470 1.14 -10.72 -18.37
C ILE A 470 0.13 -10.66 -17.22
N GLU A 471 -1.07 -10.20 -17.53
CA GLU A 471 -2.26 -10.43 -16.71
C GLU A 471 -3.14 -11.49 -17.39
N PRO A 472 -3.26 -12.71 -16.82
CA PRO A 472 -3.84 -13.87 -17.50
C PRO A 472 -5.38 -13.90 -17.49
N SER A 473 -6.02 -12.99 -16.77
CA SER A 473 -7.49 -12.92 -16.61
C SER A 473 -7.86 -11.49 -16.24
N VAL A 474 -7.79 -10.59 -17.21
CA VAL A 474 -7.82 -9.13 -16.97
C VAL A 474 -9.17 -8.60 -16.51
N GLY A 475 -10.28 -9.14 -17.01
CA GLY A 475 -11.61 -8.60 -16.73
C GLY A 475 -11.70 -7.10 -17.01
N SER A 476 -12.08 -6.31 -16.00
CA SER A 476 -12.14 -4.85 -16.06
C SER A 476 -10.80 -4.11 -15.93
N GLY A 477 -9.70 -4.83 -15.70
CA GLY A 477 -8.34 -4.28 -15.64
C GLY A 477 -8.01 -3.53 -14.36
N ASN A 478 -8.46 -4.01 -13.20
CA ASN A 478 -8.22 -3.33 -11.92
C ASN A 478 -6.74 -3.27 -11.50
N PHE A 479 -5.92 -4.22 -11.97
CA PHE A 479 -4.48 -4.21 -11.70
C PHE A 479 -3.73 -3.15 -12.52
N LEU A 480 -4.24 -2.76 -13.69
CA LEU A 480 -3.49 -1.96 -14.66
C LEU A 480 -3.00 -0.60 -14.14
N PRO A 481 -3.80 0.22 -13.42
CA PRO A 481 -3.34 1.52 -12.93
C PRO A 481 -2.15 1.39 -11.96
N PHE A 482 -2.12 0.29 -11.21
CA PHE A 482 -1.06 -0.01 -10.27
C PHE A 482 0.18 -0.58 -10.98
N ILE A 483 0.01 -1.43 -12.01
CA ILE A 483 1.11 -1.91 -12.87
C ILE A 483 1.80 -0.72 -13.53
N PHE A 484 1.01 0.18 -14.12
CA PHE A 484 1.47 1.43 -14.71
C PHE A 484 2.32 2.22 -13.73
N LYS A 485 1.84 2.38 -12.50
CA LYS A 485 2.54 3.15 -11.48
C LYS A 485 3.81 2.47 -10.97
N LYS A 486 3.78 1.17 -10.66
CA LYS A 486 4.93 0.42 -10.15
C LYS A 486 6.10 0.39 -11.12
N TYR A 487 5.82 0.33 -12.43
CA TYR A 487 6.84 0.21 -13.47
C TYR A 487 6.96 1.46 -14.36
N GLU A 488 6.48 2.63 -13.90
CA GLU A 488 6.57 3.90 -14.64
C GLU A 488 8.02 4.34 -14.94
N ARG A 489 8.97 3.91 -14.11
CA ARG A 489 10.39 4.24 -14.23
C ARG A 489 11.14 3.37 -15.27
N LYS A 490 10.49 2.33 -15.79
CA LYS A 490 11.11 1.44 -16.77
C LYS A 490 11.18 2.12 -18.12
N LYS A 491 12.30 1.95 -18.82
CA LYS A 491 12.45 2.40 -20.20
C LYS A 491 11.31 1.89 -21.09
N HIS A 492 10.92 0.62 -20.93
CA HIS A 492 9.77 0.08 -21.63
C HIS A 492 9.11 -1.09 -20.91
N VAL A 493 7.79 -1.21 -21.01
CA VAL A 493 7.01 -2.33 -20.49
C VAL A 493 6.10 -2.90 -21.57
N ASN A 494 6.33 -4.16 -21.92
CA ASN A 494 5.44 -4.94 -22.79
C ASN A 494 4.38 -5.61 -21.91
N LEU A 495 3.16 -5.08 -21.90
CA LEU A 495 2.07 -5.60 -21.09
C LEU A 495 1.08 -6.36 -21.99
N THR A 496 0.94 -7.66 -21.75
CA THR A 496 -0.11 -8.47 -22.38
C THR A 496 -1.25 -8.69 -21.40
N VAL A 497 -2.47 -8.36 -21.82
CA VAL A 497 -3.69 -8.61 -21.06
C VAL A 497 -4.50 -9.66 -21.79
N VAL A 498 -4.90 -10.71 -21.06
CA VAL A 498 -5.58 -11.88 -21.61
C VAL A 498 -6.95 -12.00 -20.95
N ASP A 499 -7.99 -12.17 -21.77
CA ASP A 499 -9.32 -12.59 -21.33
C ASP A 499 -9.88 -13.60 -22.33
N ILE A 500 -10.75 -14.50 -21.87
CA ILE A 500 -11.44 -15.45 -22.74
C ILE A 500 -12.66 -14.79 -23.43
N ASP A 501 -13.16 -13.69 -22.88
CA ASP A 501 -14.33 -12.98 -23.37
C ASP A 501 -13.93 -11.76 -24.23
N GLN A 502 -14.29 -11.80 -25.52
CA GLN A 502 -14.05 -10.69 -26.46
C GLN A 502 -14.74 -9.40 -26.00
N ASP A 503 -15.90 -9.50 -25.35
CA ASP A 503 -16.59 -8.33 -24.85
C ASP A 503 -15.85 -7.69 -23.67
N ALA A 504 -15.20 -8.47 -22.82
CA ALA A 504 -14.33 -7.95 -21.77
C ALA A 504 -13.14 -7.19 -22.36
N ILE A 505 -12.49 -7.76 -23.39
CA ILE A 505 -11.39 -7.11 -24.12
C ILE A 505 -11.83 -5.79 -24.76
N ASP A 506 -12.99 -5.76 -25.42
CA ASP A 506 -13.50 -4.54 -26.05
C ASP A 506 -13.83 -3.45 -25.01
N LEU A 507 -14.44 -3.83 -23.89
CA LEU A 507 -14.74 -2.90 -22.79
C LEU A 507 -13.46 -2.36 -22.15
N LEU A 508 -12.44 -3.21 -21.99
CA LEU A 508 -11.13 -2.82 -21.49
C LEU A 508 -10.44 -1.82 -22.41
N GLN A 509 -10.49 -2.02 -23.73
CA GLN A 509 -9.96 -1.05 -24.71
C GLN A 509 -10.70 0.28 -24.69
N ILE A 510 -11.99 0.29 -24.33
CA ILE A 510 -12.72 1.55 -24.09
C ILE A 510 -12.21 2.22 -22.82
N LEU A 511 -11.97 1.48 -21.73
CA LEU A 511 -11.46 2.03 -20.48
C LEU A 511 -10.03 2.54 -20.60
N TYR A 512 -9.16 1.81 -21.30
CA TYR A 512 -7.73 2.10 -21.43
C TYR A 512 -7.40 2.49 -22.87
N ASP A 513 -7.51 3.80 -23.14
CA ASP A 513 -7.18 4.40 -24.42
C ASP A 513 -5.80 5.07 -24.39
N LYS A 514 -5.39 5.65 -25.53
CA LYS A 514 -4.08 6.31 -25.66
C LYS A 514 -3.84 7.46 -24.68
N ASN A 515 -4.88 7.99 -24.03
CA ASN A 515 -4.76 9.12 -23.10
C ASN A 515 -4.44 8.69 -21.67
N ASN A 516 -4.74 7.45 -21.28
CA ASN A 516 -4.51 6.96 -19.92
C ASN A 516 -3.58 5.74 -19.83
N ILE A 517 -3.10 5.22 -20.96
CA ILE A 517 -1.95 4.31 -21.01
C ILE A 517 -0.66 5.14 -20.97
N PRO A 518 0.28 4.87 -20.04
CA PRO A 518 1.55 5.59 -19.99
C PRO A 518 2.40 5.34 -21.23
N ARG A 519 3.19 6.34 -21.64
CA ARG A 519 3.98 6.30 -22.89
C ARG A 519 5.02 5.18 -22.94
N ASN A 520 5.51 4.73 -21.79
CA ASN A 520 6.50 3.65 -21.72
C ASN A 520 5.86 2.24 -21.79
N PHE A 521 4.53 2.13 -21.89
CA PHE A 521 3.82 0.86 -22.01
C PHE A 521 3.38 0.57 -23.44
N SER A 522 3.67 -0.64 -23.91
CA SER A 522 3.01 -1.26 -25.07
C SER A 522 1.99 -2.27 -24.59
N MET A 523 0.72 -2.05 -24.88
CA MET A 523 -0.35 -2.97 -24.51
C MET A 523 -0.71 -3.92 -25.67
N LYS A 524 -0.73 -5.22 -25.37
CA LYS A 524 -1.25 -6.28 -26.25
C LYS A 524 -2.52 -6.87 -25.63
N PHE A 525 -3.65 -6.72 -26.31
CA PHE A 525 -4.92 -7.30 -25.91
C PHE A 525 -5.10 -8.66 -26.59
N VAL A 526 -5.37 -9.72 -25.82
CA VAL A 526 -5.52 -11.08 -26.31
C VAL A 526 -6.86 -11.64 -25.85
N CYS A 527 -7.72 -12.00 -26.81
CA CYS A 527 -8.96 -12.74 -26.55
C CYS A 527 -8.71 -14.24 -26.74
N GLU A 528 -8.25 -14.93 -25.70
CA GLU A 528 -7.96 -16.36 -25.73
C GLU A 528 -8.02 -16.96 -24.31
N ASP A 529 -8.29 -18.25 -24.21
CA ASP A 529 -8.11 -18.97 -22.94
C ASP A 529 -6.61 -18.99 -22.58
N TYR A 530 -6.25 -18.37 -21.44
CA TYR A 530 -4.86 -18.30 -21.00
C TYR A 530 -4.21 -19.68 -20.88
N MET A 531 -4.98 -20.75 -20.60
CA MET A 531 -4.43 -22.10 -20.53
C MET A 531 -3.95 -22.65 -21.88
N ILE A 532 -4.47 -22.16 -23.02
CA ILE A 532 -3.97 -22.49 -24.37
C ILE A 532 -3.07 -21.42 -24.97
N TYR A 533 -3.16 -20.17 -24.52
CA TYR A 533 -2.35 -19.09 -25.04
C TYR A 533 -0.86 -19.35 -24.80
N GLU A 534 -0.09 -19.52 -25.88
CA GLU A 534 1.34 -19.75 -25.80
C GLU A 534 2.13 -18.45 -25.88
N HIS A 535 3.15 -18.36 -25.01
CA HIS A 535 4.06 -17.23 -24.95
C HIS A 535 5.43 -17.65 -24.41
N GLU A 536 6.43 -16.82 -24.68
CA GLU A 536 7.78 -16.95 -24.12
C GLU A 536 7.79 -16.61 -22.61
N LYS A 537 8.89 -16.95 -21.93
CA LYS A 537 9.02 -16.66 -20.50
C LYS A 537 9.07 -15.13 -20.30
N VAL A 538 8.22 -14.61 -19.41
CA VAL A 538 8.12 -13.18 -19.09
C VAL A 538 8.72 -12.84 -17.72
N ASP A 539 8.81 -11.54 -17.41
CA ASP A 539 9.37 -11.09 -16.13
C ASP A 539 8.36 -11.22 -14.98
N LEU A 540 7.10 -10.91 -15.22
CA LEU A 540 6.03 -10.97 -14.22
C LEU A 540 4.73 -11.50 -14.81
N ILE A 541 4.08 -12.43 -14.10
CA ILE A 541 2.67 -12.76 -14.31
C ILE A 541 1.92 -12.40 -13.04
N ILE A 542 0.90 -11.55 -13.17
CA ILE A 542 0.17 -10.99 -12.03
C ILE A 542 -1.33 -11.00 -12.29
N GLY A 543 -2.14 -11.27 -11.27
CA GLY A 543 -3.59 -11.05 -11.36
C GLY A 543 -4.41 -11.85 -10.36
N ASN A 544 -5.73 -11.81 -10.59
CA ASN A 544 -6.72 -12.58 -9.85
C ASN A 544 -7.34 -13.66 -10.77
N PRO A 545 -6.79 -14.88 -10.80
CA PRO A 545 -7.34 -15.94 -11.62
C PRO A 545 -8.73 -16.40 -11.13
N PRO A 546 -9.60 -16.90 -12.02
CA PRO A 546 -10.91 -17.41 -11.66
C PRO A 546 -10.84 -18.66 -10.77
N PHE A 547 -11.63 -18.70 -9.69
CA PHE A 547 -11.67 -19.82 -8.73
C PHE A 547 -12.64 -20.94 -9.10
N SER A 548 -13.10 -20.98 -10.36
CA SER A 548 -14.06 -21.95 -10.85
C SER A 548 -13.50 -23.37 -10.85
N LYS A 549 -14.35 -24.35 -10.54
CA LYS A 549 -14.00 -25.76 -10.72
C LYS A 549 -14.13 -26.16 -12.18
N ILE A 550 -13.14 -26.89 -12.69
CA ILE A 550 -13.13 -27.48 -14.04
C ILE A 550 -13.29 -29.00 -13.97
N SER A 551 -13.90 -29.59 -14.99
CA SER A 551 -14.20 -31.02 -15.07
C SER A 551 -14.14 -31.56 -16.50
N GLY A 552 -14.31 -32.87 -16.67
CA GLY A 552 -14.40 -33.51 -17.98
C GLY A 552 -13.10 -33.46 -18.79
N GLU A 553 -13.23 -33.48 -20.11
CA GLU A 553 -12.10 -33.55 -21.05
C GLU A 553 -11.16 -32.34 -20.92
N TYR A 554 -11.71 -31.15 -20.68
CA TYR A 554 -10.90 -29.94 -20.47
C TYR A 554 -9.95 -30.11 -19.28
N ARG A 555 -10.45 -30.59 -18.13
CA ARG A 555 -9.61 -30.91 -16.97
C ARG A 555 -8.59 -31.99 -17.31
N SER A 556 -9.01 -33.07 -17.95
CA SER A 556 -8.11 -34.18 -18.29
C SER A 556 -6.92 -33.72 -19.14
N LYS A 557 -7.12 -32.82 -20.11
CA LYS A 557 -6.03 -32.23 -20.91
C LYS A 557 -5.09 -31.40 -20.07
N ARG A 558 -5.60 -30.54 -19.17
CA ARG A 558 -4.75 -29.70 -18.31
C ARG A 558 -3.91 -30.50 -17.32
N LEU A 559 -4.45 -31.60 -16.79
CA LEU A 559 -3.73 -32.48 -15.88
C LEU A 559 -2.50 -33.15 -16.48
N ILE A 560 -2.38 -33.24 -17.81
CA ILE A 560 -1.21 -33.87 -18.45
C ILE A 560 0.06 -33.08 -18.08
N GLU A 561 0.00 -31.76 -18.20
CA GLU A 561 1.15 -30.86 -17.95
C GLU A 561 1.23 -30.34 -16.51
N ASN A 562 0.13 -30.40 -15.74
CA ASN A 562 0.08 -29.95 -14.35
C ASN A 562 0.85 -30.91 -13.43
N PHE A 563 1.63 -30.40 -12.48
CA PHE A 563 2.25 -31.17 -11.42
C PHE A 563 1.19 -31.75 -10.49
N ASN A 564 0.22 -30.95 -10.04
CA ASN A 564 -0.91 -31.45 -9.27
C ASN A 564 -1.87 -32.25 -10.16
N LYS A 565 -1.89 -33.57 -9.99
CA LYS A 565 -2.74 -34.50 -10.75
C LYS A 565 -4.18 -34.64 -10.22
N GLU A 566 -4.49 -34.00 -9.10
CA GLU A 566 -5.81 -34.08 -8.45
C GLU A 566 -6.62 -32.78 -8.54
N SER A 567 -5.97 -31.66 -8.86
CA SER A 567 -6.58 -30.33 -8.90
C SER A 567 -7.88 -30.29 -9.71
N THR A 568 -8.87 -29.56 -9.18
CA THR A 568 -10.09 -29.20 -9.90
C THR A 568 -10.24 -27.70 -10.10
N ASN A 569 -9.32 -26.89 -9.59
CA ASN A 569 -9.48 -25.44 -9.50
C ASN A 569 -8.70 -24.72 -10.61
N LEU A 570 -9.38 -23.93 -11.45
CA LEU A 570 -8.74 -23.22 -12.56
C LEU A 570 -7.60 -22.29 -12.11
N ALA A 571 -7.74 -21.62 -10.97
CA ALA A 571 -6.68 -20.77 -10.43
C ALA A 571 -5.38 -21.54 -10.16
N GLU A 572 -5.48 -22.80 -9.77
CA GLU A 572 -4.32 -23.66 -9.54
C GLU A 572 -3.59 -24.01 -10.83
N PHE A 573 -4.32 -24.37 -11.89
CA PHE A 573 -3.75 -24.62 -13.21
C PHE A 573 -3.06 -23.36 -13.79
N ILE A 574 -3.67 -22.18 -13.59
CA ILE A 574 -3.10 -20.90 -14.02
C ILE A 574 -1.82 -20.60 -13.22
N LEU A 575 -1.82 -20.82 -11.90
CA LEU A 575 -0.64 -20.65 -11.06
C LEU A 575 0.51 -21.53 -11.56
N GLU A 576 0.27 -22.81 -11.79
CA GLU A 576 1.32 -23.72 -12.26
C GLU A 576 1.85 -23.37 -13.66
N LYS A 577 0.98 -23.00 -14.60
CA LYS A 577 1.43 -22.50 -15.92
C LYS A 577 2.31 -21.26 -15.75
N SER A 578 1.93 -20.37 -14.84
CA SER A 578 2.65 -19.12 -14.61
C SER A 578 4.03 -19.34 -14.00
N LEU A 579 4.17 -20.30 -13.08
CA LEU A 579 5.47 -20.71 -12.53
C LEU A 579 6.43 -21.21 -13.61
N ARG A 580 5.92 -21.89 -14.65
CA ARG A 580 6.72 -22.34 -15.80
C ARG A 580 7.09 -21.20 -16.75
N LYS A 581 6.22 -20.19 -16.88
CA LYS A 581 6.28 -19.17 -17.94
C LYS A 581 6.66 -17.77 -17.44
N SER A 582 7.09 -17.61 -16.19
CA SER A 582 7.49 -16.30 -15.65
C SER A 582 8.72 -16.38 -14.75
N ARG A 583 9.47 -15.28 -14.63
CA ARG A 583 10.46 -15.10 -13.54
C ARG A 583 9.74 -14.89 -12.21
N TYR A 584 8.82 -13.93 -12.13
CA TYR A 584 8.01 -13.66 -10.94
C TYR A 584 6.54 -13.98 -11.17
N VAL A 585 5.87 -14.48 -10.15
CA VAL A 585 4.41 -14.71 -10.15
C VAL A 585 3.80 -14.01 -8.95
N SER A 586 2.76 -13.20 -9.15
CA SER A 586 1.94 -12.63 -8.07
C SER A 586 0.47 -12.96 -8.29
N MET A 587 -0.05 -13.94 -7.58
CA MET A 587 -1.43 -14.41 -7.79
C MET A 587 -2.26 -14.42 -6.53
N ILE A 588 -3.48 -13.90 -6.66
CA ILE A 588 -4.52 -14.08 -5.66
C ILE A 588 -5.04 -15.51 -5.77
N MET A 589 -4.89 -16.27 -4.70
CA MET A 589 -5.27 -17.67 -4.58
C MET A 589 -6.29 -17.85 -3.45
N PRO A 590 -7.18 -18.86 -3.53
CA PRO A 590 -7.97 -19.26 -2.37
C PRO A 590 -7.04 -19.64 -1.21
N LYS A 591 -7.31 -19.16 0.00
CA LYS A 591 -6.53 -19.44 1.22
C LYS A 591 -6.43 -20.95 1.52
N ASN A 592 -7.32 -21.75 0.94
CA ASN A 592 -7.29 -23.22 0.98
C ASN A 592 -6.00 -23.83 0.44
N ILE A 593 -5.24 -23.09 -0.39
CA ILE A 593 -3.93 -23.51 -0.87
C ILE A 593 -2.96 -23.82 0.28
N LEU A 594 -3.12 -23.15 1.43
CA LEU A 594 -2.25 -23.30 2.59
C LEU A 594 -2.38 -24.67 3.27
N ASN A 595 -3.55 -25.32 3.23
CA ASN A 595 -3.81 -26.46 4.12
C ASN A 595 -4.72 -27.58 3.61
N THR A 596 -5.48 -27.38 2.54
CA THR A 596 -6.41 -28.43 2.09
C THR A 596 -5.68 -29.54 1.32
N PRO A 597 -6.22 -30.78 1.31
CA PRO A 597 -5.64 -31.90 0.57
C PRO A 597 -5.51 -31.64 -0.94
N GLU A 598 -6.48 -30.95 -1.54
CA GLU A 598 -6.52 -30.64 -2.99
C GLU A 598 -5.24 -29.93 -3.46
N PHE A 599 -4.62 -29.11 -2.61
CA PHE A 599 -3.41 -28.36 -2.94
C PHE A 599 -2.11 -28.98 -2.39
N SER A 600 -2.15 -30.23 -1.91
CA SER A 600 -0.95 -30.91 -1.36
C SER A 600 0.19 -30.97 -2.37
N GLN A 601 -0.09 -31.47 -3.58
CA GLN A 601 0.89 -31.54 -4.67
C GLN A 601 1.31 -30.14 -5.15
N THR A 602 0.40 -29.17 -5.19
CA THR A 602 0.73 -27.78 -5.52
C THR A 602 1.72 -27.19 -4.50
N ARG A 603 1.51 -27.41 -3.19
CA ARG A 603 2.46 -26.97 -2.15
C ARG A 603 3.83 -27.64 -2.31
N GLU A 604 3.85 -28.92 -2.63
CA GLU A 604 5.10 -29.65 -2.92
C GLU A 604 5.83 -29.07 -4.13
N HIS A 605 5.09 -28.70 -5.18
CA HIS A 605 5.66 -28.03 -6.34
C HIS A 605 6.26 -26.66 -5.99
N LEU A 606 5.53 -25.87 -5.18
CA LEU A 606 5.91 -24.53 -4.77
C LEU A 606 7.19 -24.49 -3.92
N LYS A 607 7.56 -25.59 -3.24
CA LYS A 607 8.82 -25.69 -2.48
C LYS A 607 10.07 -25.48 -3.33
N LYS A 608 9.99 -25.69 -4.64
CA LYS A 608 11.10 -25.52 -5.59
C LYS A 608 11.40 -24.05 -5.89
N TYR A 609 10.59 -23.13 -5.37
CA TYR A 609 10.63 -21.72 -5.67
C TYR A 609 10.68 -20.89 -4.39
N SER A 610 11.19 -19.67 -4.51
CA SER A 610 11.18 -18.68 -3.44
C SER A 610 9.80 -18.07 -3.30
N ILE A 611 9.13 -18.27 -2.17
CA ILE A 611 7.93 -17.51 -1.82
C ILE A 611 8.36 -16.26 -1.05
N ASP A 612 8.52 -15.15 -1.78
CA ASP A 612 8.98 -13.88 -1.23
C ASP A 612 7.97 -13.32 -0.22
N SER A 613 6.66 -13.42 -0.53
CA SER A 613 5.62 -13.00 0.41
C SER A 613 4.29 -13.74 0.27
N ILE A 614 3.59 -13.86 1.40
CA ILE A 614 2.21 -14.33 1.51
C ILE A 614 1.39 -13.23 2.18
N ILE A 615 0.42 -12.68 1.46
CA ILE A 615 -0.48 -11.64 1.95
C ILE A 615 -1.86 -12.25 2.19
N ASP A 616 -2.24 -12.43 3.44
CA ASP A 616 -3.54 -12.97 3.87
C ASP A 616 -4.58 -11.86 4.02
N PHE A 617 -5.57 -11.87 3.12
CA PHE A 617 -6.70 -10.95 3.16
C PHE A 617 -7.82 -11.44 4.08
N GLY A 618 -7.80 -12.71 4.50
CA GLY A 618 -8.88 -13.34 5.26
C GLY A 618 -10.23 -13.13 4.58
N GLU A 619 -11.24 -12.74 5.36
CA GLU A 619 -12.59 -12.43 4.84
C GLU A 619 -12.69 -11.06 4.14
N ASN A 620 -11.65 -10.22 4.24
CA ASN A 620 -11.62 -8.91 3.59
C ASN A 620 -11.26 -9.01 2.09
N GLY A 621 -10.97 -10.21 1.57
CA GLY A 621 -10.51 -10.42 0.20
C GLY A 621 -11.54 -10.11 -0.89
N PHE A 622 -12.82 -10.40 -0.69
CA PHE A 622 -13.86 -10.07 -1.67
C PHE A 622 -15.14 -9.67 -0.95
N LYS A 623 -15.53 -8.40 -1.08
CA LYS A 623 -16.73 -7.88 -0.41
C LYS A 623 -17.98 -8.62 -0.91
N GLY A 624 -18.71 -9.24 0.01
CA GLY A 624 -19.97 -9.94 -0.28
C GLY A 624 -19.79 -11.37 -0.81
N VAL A 625 -18.55 -11.89 -0.88
CA VAL A 625 -18.27 -13.27 -1.26
C VAL A 625 -17.68 -14.03 -0.07
N LEU A 626 -18.21 -15.21 0.24
CA LEU A 626 -17.78 -16.03 1.37
C LEU A 626 -16.55 -16.88 1.02
N VAL A 627 -15.45 -16.23 0.64
CA VAL A 627 -14.17 -16.88 0.32
C VAL A 627 -13.02 -16.16 1.03
N GLU A 628 -12.04 -16.92 1.49
CA GLU A 628 -10.80 -16.37 2.05
C GLU A 628 -9.70 -16.46 0.99
N THR A 629 -8.88 -15.42 0.88
CA THR A 629 -7.83 -15.33 -0.15
C THR A 629 -6.48 -14.95 0.41
N VAL A 630 -5.45 -15.40 -0.28
CA VAL A 630 -4.07 -14.99 -0.09
C VAL A 630 -3.49 -14.51 -1.42
N ASN A 631 -2.56 -13.56 -1.43
CA ASN A 631 -1.69 -13.33 -2.57
C ASN A 631 -0.33 -14.00 -2.31
N LEU A 632 0.15 -14.78 -3.27
CA LEU A 632 1.49 -15.36 -3.26
C LEU A 632 2.37 -14.56 -4.22
N VAL A 633 3.48 -14.01 -3.73
CA VAL A 633 4.56 -13.45 -4.57
C VAL A 633 5.70 -14.45 -4.60
N ILE A 634 6.06 -14.92 -5.79
CA ILE A 634 6.97 -16.06 -5.99
C ILE A 634 8.07 -15.66 -6.98
N ASP A 635 9.33 -15.91 -6.63
CA ASP A 635 10.50 -15.87 -7.51
C ASP A 635 10.87 -17.30 -7.94
N THR A 636 10.83 -17.56 -9.24
CA THR A 636 11.04 -18.89 -9.81
C THR A 636 12.51 -19.27 -10.01
N LEU A 637 13.45 -18.34 -9.74
CA LEU A 637 14.90 -18.54 -9.96
C LEU A 637 15.72 -18.66 -8.68
N LYS A 638 15.13 -18.35 -7.51
CA LYS A 638 15.83 -18.31 -6.23
C LYS A 638 15.18 -19.25 -5.23
N ASP A 639 15.95 -19.61 -4.21
CA ASP A 639 15.44 -20.18 -2.96
C ASP A 639 15.34 -19.06 -1.91
N ALA A 640 14.18 -18.89 -1.29
CA ALA A 640 14.01 -17.93 -0.20
C ALA A 640 14.38 -18.58 1.14
N GLU A 641 15.34 -17.97 1.86
CA GLU A 641 15.55 -18.28 3.28
C GLU A 641 14.38 -17.78 4.14
N TYR A 642 13.75 -16.66 3.75
CA TYR A 642 12.64 -16.04 4.47
C TYR A 642 11.45 -15.72 3.56
N THR A 643 10.25 -15.87 4.11
CA THR A 643 8.99 -15.42 3.53
C THR A 643 8.41 -14.32 4.40
N LYS A 644 7.98 -13.22 3.77
CA LYS A 644 7.23 -12.15 4.44
C LYS A 644 5.75 -12.53 4.54
N VAL A 645 5.24 -12.70 5.75
CA VAL A 645 3.82 -12.99 6.02
C VAL A 645 3.12 -11.72 6.47
N ILE A 646 2.08 -11.30 5.73
CA ILE A 646 1.27 -10.12 6.04
C ILE A 646 -0.18 -10.56 6.24
N SER A 647 -0.83 -10.09 7.30
CA SER A 647 -2.26 -10.33 7.55
C SER A 647 -2.99 -9.02 7.70
N THR A 648 -3.90 -8.74 6.77
CA THR A 648 -4.73 -7.52 6.82
C THR A 648 -5.80 -7.58 7.93
N THR A 649 -6.21 -8.79 8.33
CA THR A 649 -7.22 -9.01 9.37
C THR A 649 -6.64 -8.98 10.77
N LEU A 650 -5.40 -9.48 10.95
CA LEU A 650 -4.70 -9.48 12.23
C LEU A 650 -3.77 -8.26 12.41
N ALA A 651 -3.61 -7.43 11.37
CA ALA A 651 -2.71 -6.28 11.33
C ALA A 651 -1.25 -6.63 11.69
N ILE A 652 -0.76 -7.77 11.19
CA ILE A 652 0.62 -8.23 11.39
C ILE A 652 1.39 -8.28 10.08
N ALA A 653 2.69 -8.00 10.14
CA ALA A 653 3.63 -8.13 9.04
C ALA A 653 4.99 -8.60 9.59
N GLU A 654 5.36 -9.84 9.31
CA GLU A 654 6.54 -10.50 9.88
C GLU A 654 7.35 -11.21 8.79
N ASN A 655 8.68 -11.15 8.89
CA ASN A 655 9.56 -12.01 8.09
C ASN A 655 9.83 -13.29 8.87
N LYS A 656 9.44 -14.44 8.31
CA LYS A 656 9.64 -15.76 8.94
C LYS A 656 10.56 -16.61 8.07
N LYS A 657 11.37 -17.47 8.69
CA LYS A 657 12.15 -18.46 7.96
C LYS A 657 11.21 -19.35 7.15
N SER A 658 11.45 -19.51 5.86
CA SER A 658 10.58 -20.30 4.97
C SER A 658 10.47 -21.74 5.47
N SER A 659 11.60 -22.34 5.87
CA SER A 659 11.66 -23.70 6.45
C SER A 659 10.87 -23.86 7.76
N TYR A 660 10.62 -22.78 8.49
CA TYR A 660 9.88 -22.79 9.75
C TYR A 660 8.36 -22.84 9.52
N ILE A 661 7.86 -22.08 8.55
CA ILE A 661 6.42 -22.02 8.22
C ILE A 661 5.99 -23.06 7.18
N PHE A 662 6.93 -23.60 6.42
CA PHE A 662 6.74 -24.69 5.45
C PHE A 662 7.32 -26.02 5.94
N ASP A 663 7.38 -26.21 7.26
CA ASP A 663 7.94 -27.40 7.92
C ASP A 663 7.27 -28.69 7.43
N GLU A 664 8.06 -29.59 6.85
CA GLU A 664 7.58 -30.85 6.26
C GLU A 664 7.09 -31.86 7.29
N LYS A 665 7.46 -31.68 8.57
CA LYS A 665 6.97 -32.52 9.67
C LYS A 665 5.52 -32.20 10.02
N LEU A 666 5.01 -31.05 9.58
CA LEU A 666 3.64 -30.61 9.80
C LEU A 666 2.77 -30.98 8.59
N PRO A 667 1.45 -31.18 8.78
CA PRO A 667 0.56 -31.67 7.73
C PRO A 667 0.38 -30.68 6.56
N TYR A 668 0.72 -29.40 6.78
CA TYR A 668 0.66 -28.33 5.80
C TYR A 668 1.31 -27.04 6.32
N TRP A 669 1.34 -25.98 5.50
CA TRP A 669 1.97 -24.70 5.81
C TRP A 669 1.26 -23.96 6.95
N ILE A 670 2.01 -23.52 7.96
CA ILE A 670 1.50 -22.75 9.12
C ILE A 670 2.15 -21.37 9.11
N ILE A 671 1.54 -20.43 8.40
CA ILE A 671 2.12 -19.10 8.18
C ILE A 671 2.13 -18.23 9.45
N TYR A 672 1.31 -18.56 10.44
CA TYR A 672 1.20 -17.86 11.73
C TYR A 672 1.96 -18.54 12.87
N ARG A 673 2.84 -19.51 12.57
CA ARG A 673 3.64 -20.24 13.55
C ARG A 673 4.48 -19.28 14.40
N ASN A 674 4.53 -19.53 15.70
CA ASN A 674 5.27 -18.72 16.68
C ASN A 674 5.67 -19.55 17.91
N ASP A 675 6.42 -18.96 18.83
CA ASP A 675 6.94 -19.64 20.03
C ASP A 675 5.84 -20.27 20.89
N PHE A 676 4.67 -19.63 21.00
CA PHE A 676 3.53 -20.21 21.72
C PHE A 676 3.02 -21.49 21.03
N PHE A 677 2.93 -21.48 19.71
CA PHE A 677 2.54 -22.67 18.95
C PHE A 677 3.56 -23.80 19.14
N ASP A 678 4.86 -23.50 19.10
CA ASP A 678 5.92 -24.50 19.28
C ASP A 678 5.94 -25.08 20.69
N TYR A 679 5.71 -24.25 21.71
CA TYR A 679 5.58 -24.70 23.10
C TYR A 679 4.43 -25.71 23.27
N VAL A 680 3.27 -25.45 22.65
CA VAL A 680 2.17 -26.41 22.67
C VAL A 680 2.48 -27.64 21.81
N LEU A 681 3.10 -27.46 20.65
CA LEU A 681 3.48 -28.57 19.76
C LEU A 681 4.46 -29.53 20.45
N SER A 682 5.42 -29.04 21.23
CA SER A 682 6.46 -29.87 21.87
C SER A 682 5.92 -30.85 22.91
N LYS A 683 4.74 -30.58 23.46
CA LYS A 683 4.06 -31.43 24.44
C LYS A 683 2.91 -32.25 23.86
N MET A 684 2.78 -32.34 22.53
CA MET A 684 1.67 -33.03 21.87
C MET A 684 2.14 -34.19 20.99
N LYS A 685 1.63 -35.41 21.26
CA LYS A 685 1.63 -36.53 20.30
C LYS A 685 0.44 -36.35 19.35
N LEU A 686 0.69 -35.74 18.20
CA LEU A 686 -0.28 -35.43 17.15
C LEU A 686 -0.41 -36.55 16.11
N GLY A 687 -1.39 -36.44 15.21
CA GLY A 687 -1.55 -37.36 14.08
C GLY A 687 -2.14 -38.73 14.43
N VAL A 688 -2.68 -38.89 15.64
CA VAL A 688 -3.17 -40.17 16.20
C VAL A 688 -4.58 -40.56 15.74
N PHE A 689 -5.28 -39.66 15.04
CA PHE A 689 -6.63 -39.88 14.52
C PHE A 689 -6.68 -39.77 12.99
N ASP A 690 -7.54 -40.59 12.38
CA ASP A 690 -8.21 -40.29 11.12
C ASP A 690 -9.58 -39.65 11.38
N SER A 691 -10.23 -39.15 10.33
CA SER A 691 -11.57 -38.57 10.46
C SER A 691 -12.57 -39.10 9.45
N PHE A 692 -13.82 -39.22 9.90
CA PHE A 692 -15.00 -39.45 9.08
C PHE A 692 -16.02 -38.36 9.36
N ARG A 693 -16.53 -37.75 8.29
CA ARG A 693 -17.61 -36.78 8.36
C ARG A 693 -18.73 -37.22 7.45
N ASP A 694 -19.89 -37.46 8.05
CA ASP A 694 -21.08 -37.82 7.30
C ASP A 694 -21.68 -36.60 6.59
N ARG A 695 -21.96 -36.71 5.29
CA ARG A 695 -22.68 -35.68 4.52
C ARG A 695 -24.06 -36.14 4.06
N GLN A 696 -24.44 -37.37 4.38
CA GLN A 696 -25.65 -38.02 3.87
C GLN A 696 -26.85 -37.80 4.81
N VAL A 697 -26.61 -37.62 6.11
CA VAL A 697 -27.60 -37.27 7.12
C VAL A 697 -27.89 -35.78 7.05
N THR A 698 -29.11 -35.45 6.63
CA THR A 698 -29.60 -34.09 6.38
C THR A 698 -30.93 -33.87 7.09
N ASN A 699 -31.44 -32.63 7.05
CA ASN A 699 -32.76 -32.34 7.59
C ASN A 699 -33.89 -33.02 6.80
N ASN A 700 -33.64 -33.42 5.54
CA ASN A 700 -34.66 -34.05 4.69
C ASN A 700 -34.91 -35.52 5.03
N ASN A 701 -33.95 -36.17 5.68
CA ASN A 701 -34.03 -37.59 6.03
C ASN A 701 -33.95 -37.82 7.55
N THR A 702 -34.23 -36.79 8.34
CA THR A 702 -34.35 -36.86 9.80
C THR A 702 -35.63 -36.14 10.26
N SER A 703 -36.08 -36.45 11.48
CA SER A 703 -37.25 -35.84 12.12
C SER A 703 -36.86 -35.22 13.46
N LEU A 704 -37.41 -34.05 13.80
CA LEU A 704 -37.25 -33.47 15.15
C LEU A 704 -38.14 -34.18 16.19
N ALA A 705 -39.23 -34.82 15.74
CA ALA A 705 -40.11 -35.59 16.60
C ALA A 705 -39.65 -37.06 16.67
N LYS A 706 -39.38 -37.55 17.89
CA LYS A 706 -39.14 -38.96 18.15
C LYS A 706 -40.43 -39.74 17.97
N SER A 707 -40.39 -40.81 17.19
CA SER A 707 -41.52 -41.73 16.95
C SER A 707 -41.00 -43.16 16.80
N ASP A 708 -41.90 -44.14 16.72
CA ASP A 708 -41.52 -45.55 16.46
C ASP A 708 -40.75 -45.71 15.15
N LYS A 709 -41.10 -44.90 14.15
CA LYS A 709 -40.37 -44.84 12.87
C LYS A 709 -39.03 -44.12 13.03
N TYR A 710 -39.02 -42.92 13.62
CA TYR A 710 -37.81 -42.10 13.81
C TYR A 710 -37.30 -42.21 15.25
N CYS A 711 -36.59 -43.30 15.54
CA CYS A 711 -36.20 -43.69 16.89
C CYS A 711 -34.70 -43.56 17.18
N ILE A 712 -33.84 -43.52 16.15
CA ILE A 712 -32.37 -43.47 16.31
C ILE A 712 -31.92 -42.01 16.41
N ARG A 713 -31.31 -41.62 17.53
CA ARG A 713 -30.87 -40.24 17.76
C ARG A 713 -29.70 -39.86 16.84
N VAL A 714 -29.74 -38.65 16.31
CA VAL A 714 -28.70 -38.03 15.49
C VAL A 714 -28.13 -36.83 16.25
N LEU A 715 -26.87 -36.94 16.69
CA LEU A 715 -26.18 -35.84 17.36
C LEU A 715 -25.65 -34.81 16.36
N LYS A 716 -25.66 -33.56 16.79
CA LYS A 716 -25.15 -32.39 16.09
C LYS A 716 -24.18 -31.61 17.00
N SER A 717 -23.46 -30.64 16.45
CA SER A 717 -22.37 -29.92 17.15
C SER A 717 -22.76 -29.34 18.51
N ARG A 718 -23.95 -28.73 18.63
CA ARG A 718 -24.45 -28.13 19.89
C ARG A 718 -24.83 -29.15 20.97
N ASN A 719 -24.99 -30.44 20.61
CA ASN A 719 -25.24 -31.48 21.60
C ASN A 719 -24.01 -31.81 22.43
N ILE A 720 -22.80 -31.51 21.95
CA ILE A 720 -21.56 -31.82 22.65
C ILE A 720 -21.13 -30.59 23.44
N LEU A 721 -21.01 -30.71 24.77
CA LEU A 721 -20.55 -29.64 25.66
C LEU A 721 -19.02 -29.68 25.88
N ASP A 722 -18.47 -28.61 26.46
CA ASP A 722 -17.02 -28.47 26.71
C ASP A 722 -16.50 -29.47 27.76
N ASN A 723 -17.35 -29.88 28.70
CA ASN A 723 -17.07 -30.90 29.72
C ASN A 723 -17.23 -32.34 29.20
N GLY A 724 -17.61 -32.51 27.93
CA GLY A 724 -17.80 -33.80 27.29
C GLY A 724 -19.20 -34.39 27.41
N ASP A 725 -20.14 -33.70 28.05
CA ASP A 725 -21.52 -34.19 28.18
C ASP A 725 -22.31 -34.04 26.87
N ILE A 726 -23.25 -34.97 26.67
CA ILE A 726 -24.21 -34.93 25.57
C ILE A 726 -25.52 -34.28 26.05
N LEU A 727 -25.69 -33.01 25.70
CA LEU A 727 -26.90 -32.23 25.98
C LEU A 727 -28.06 -32.67 25.08
N LYS A 728 -29.23 -32.88 25.69
CA LYS A 728 -30.52 -32.98 24.98
C LYS A 728 -31.08 -31.58 24.78
N ILE A 729 -31.34 -31.21 23.52
CA ILE A 729 -31.85 -29.87 23.19
C ILE A 729 -33.20 -30.02 22.49
N GLU A 730 -34.25 -29.54 23.15
CA GLU A 730 -35.60 -29.52 22.59
C GLU A 730 -35.65 -28.70 21.29
N GLY A 731 -36.32 -29.23 20.26
CA GLY A 731 -36.42 -28.60 18.95
C GLY A 731 -35.14 -28.60 18.10
N TYR A 732 -34.05 -29.22 18.58
CA TYR A 732 -32.77 -29.30 17.86
C TYR A 732 -32.31 -30.74 17.62
N ASP A 733 -32.51 -31.60 18.62
CA ASP A 733 -32.30 -33.04 18.51
C ASP A 733 -33.14 -33.61 17.36
N SER A 734 -32.53 -34.49 16.57
CA SER A 734 -33.19 -35.15 15.45
C SER A 734 -33.01 -36.65 15.50
N PHE A 735 -33.91 -37.36 14.84
CA PHE A 735 -33.98 -38.81 14.82
C PHE A 735 -34.09 -39.31 13.38
N ILE A 736 -33.45 -40.44 13.09
CA ILE A 736 -33.50 -41.11 11.78
C ILE A 736 -34.18 -42.47 11.93
N ASP A 737 -34.85 -42.93 10.86
CA ASP A 737 -35.43 -44.26 10.83
C ASP A 737 -34.40 -45.32 10.41
N SER A 738 -34.61 -46.55 10.87
CA SER A 738 -33.65 -47.64 10.63
C SER A 738 -33.53 -48.02 9.16
N LYS A 739 -34.59 -47.90 8.33
CA LYS A 739 -34.52 -48.27 6.91
C LYS A 739 -33.64 -47.30 6.14
N THR A 740 -33.82 -46.00 6.37
CA THR A 740 -32.98 -44.98 5.74
C THR A 740 -31.52 -45.14 6.16
N LEU A 741 -31.28 -45.38 7.46
CA LEU A 741 -29.92 -45.48 7.99
C LEU A 741 -29.12 -46.64 7.38
N THR A 742 -29.74 -47.77 7.03
CA THR A 742 -29.07 -48.93 6.42
C THR A 742 -28.27 -48.57 5.16
N ASN A 743 -28.71 -47.55 4.42
CA ASN A 743 -28.06 -47.11 3.19
C ASN A 743 -26.98 -46.04 3.40
N LEU A 744 -26.73 -45.61 4.64
CA LEU A 744 -25.79 -44.53 4.96
C LEU A 744 -24.48 -45.08 5.51
N THR A 745 -23.35 -44.51 5.08
CA THR A 745 -22.02 -44.95 5.53
C THR A 745 -21.82 -44.76 7.03
N VAL A 746 -22.48 -43.76 7.64
CA VAL A 746 -22.42 -43.51 9.10
C VAL A 746 -22.99 -44.65 9.95
N ARG A 747 -23.81 -45.56 9.38
CA ARG A 747 -24.39 -46.69 10.11
C ARG A 747 -23.35 -47.56 10.81
N LYS A 748 -22.16 -47.69 10.23
CA LYS A 748 -21.06 -48.47 10.81
C LYS A 748 -20.57 -47.94 12.16
N TYR A 749 -20.93 -46.71 12.51
CA TYR A 749 -20.54 -46.08 13.78
C TYR A 749 -21.60 -46.11 14.87
N ILE A 750 -22.84 -46.56 14.62
CA ILE A 750 -23.93 -46.44 15.61
C ILE A 750 -23.60 -47.08 16.97
N ASP A 751 -22.98 -48.26 16.97
CA ASP A 751 -22.60 -49.00 18.18
C ASP A 751 -21.07 -49.13 18.33
N ASN A 752 -20.31 -48.42 17.50
CA ASN A 752 -18.86 -48.39 17.60
C ASN A 752 -18.44 -47.42 18.71
N THR A 753 -17.95 -47.98 19.82
CA THR A 753 -17.45 -47.22 20.98
C THR A 753 -15.95 -46.93 20.92
N ASN A 754 -15.24 -47.46 19.92
CA ASN A 754 -13.79 -47.28 19.77
C ASN A 754 -13.43 -45.95 19.09
N VAL A 755 -14.42 -45.13 18.74
CA VAL A 755 -14.22 -43.83 18.10
C VAL A 755 -14.53 -42.68 19.06
N TYR A 756 -14.05 -41.50 18.69
CA TYR A 756 -14.31 -40.25 19.39
C TYR A 756 -15.14 -39.31 18.51
N LEU A 757 -15.77 -38.30 19.12
CA LEU A 757 -16.54 -37.29 18.41
C LEU A 757 -15.99 -35.90 18.70
N THR A 758 -15.94 -35.05 17.69
CA THR A 758 -15.59 -33.63 17.83
C THR A 758 -16.54 -32.75 17.01
N PRO A 759 -17.01 -31.61 17.55
CA PRO A 759 -17.73 -30.62 16.76
C PRO A 759 -16.91 -30.15 15.56
N ASN A 760 -17.55 -30.05 14.41
CA ASN A 760 -16.94 -29.60 13.16
C ASN A 760 -17.18 -28.10 12.94
N MET A 761 -16.36 -27.47 12.08
CA MET A 761 -16.52 -26.06 11.65
C MET A 761 -16.48 -25.05 12.82
N THR A 762 -15.59 -25.26 13.80
CA THR A 762 -15.52 -24.38 14.97
C THR A 762 -14.10 -24.24 15.52
N TYR A 763 -13.83 -23.08 16.13
CA TYR A 763 -12.66 -22.82 16.97
C TYR A 763 -12.90 -23.13 18.45
N LYS A 764 -13.92 -23.93 18.75
CA LYS A 764 -14.16 -24.52 20.07
C LYS A 764 -13.98 -26.04 20.01
N PRO A 765 -12.76 -26.54 19.70
CA PRO A 765 -12.47 -27.97 19.73
C PRO A 765 -12.83 -28.55 21.10
N ARG A 766 -13.35 -29.77 21.09
CA ARG A 766 -13.65 -30.61 22.25
C ARG A 766 -13.89 -32.02 21.77
N ILE A 767 -13.48 -33.01 22.56
CA ILE A 767 -13.57 -34.42 22.18
C ILE A 767 -14.39 -35.16 23.23
N ILE A 768 -15.22 -36.11 22.77
CA ILE A 768 -15.91 -37.07 23.64
C ILE A 768 -15.70 -38.49 23.13
N LYS A 769 -15.63 -39.47 24.04
CA LYS A 769 -15.72 -40.88 23.65
C LYS A 769 -17.14 -41.17 23.17
N LYS A 770 -17.31 -41.96 22.11
CA LYS A 770 -18.63 -42.28 21.56
C LYS A 770 -19.27 -43.45 22.32
N ASP A 771 -20.52 -43.29 22.73
CA ASP A 771 -21.38 -44.37 23.25
C ASP A 771 -22.25 -45.03 22.16
N LYS A 772 -22.94 -46.12 22.53
CA LYS A 772 -23.81 -46.91 21.63
C LYS A 772 -25.16 -46.23 21.38
N GLY A 773 -25.86 -46.64 20.32
CA GLY A 773 -27.27 -46.29 20.09
C GLY A 773 -27.56 -44.93 19.43
N TYR A 774 -26.55 -44.22 18.93
CA TYR A 774 -26.75 -42.99 18.17
C TYR A 774 -25.71 -42.79 17.06
N ILE A 775 -26.05 -41.95 16.09
CA ILE A 775 -25.18 -41.51 15.00
C ILE A 775 -24.99 -40.00 15.02
N VAL A 776 -24.19 -39.47 14.09
CA VAL A 776 -23.94 -38.04 13.97
C VAL A 776 -24.24 -37.55 12.55
N ASN A 777 -24.51 -36.25 12.40
CA ASN A 777 -24.56 -35.61 11.08
C ASN A 777 -23.25 -34.86 10.77
N GLY A 778 -23.19 -34.19 9.62
CA GLY A 778 -21.98 -33.47 9.16
C GLY A 778 -21.52 -32.27 9.98
N SER A 779 -22.22 -31.91 11.05
CA SER A 779 -21.77 -30.90 12.02
C SER A 779 -20.86 -31.47 13.12
N VAL A 780 -20.70 -32.80 13.18
CA VAL A 780 -19.78 -33.50 14.09
C VAL A 780 -18.91 -34.43 13.25
N ALA A 781 -17.60 -34.41 13.51
CA ALA A 781 -16.68 -35.37 12.92
C ALA A 781 -16.46 -36.55 13.87
N VAL A 782 -16.40 -37.74 13.31
CA VAL A 782 -15.98 -38.95 14.00
C VAL A 782 -14.45 -39.05 13.86
N LEU A 783 -13.74 -39.04 14.98
CA LEU A 783 -12.30 -39.25 15.05
C LEU A 783 -12.03 -40.74 15.30
N ILE A 784 -11.27 -41.35 14.40
CA ILE A 784 -10.98 -42.79 14.39
C ILE A 784 -9.53 -42.95 14.83
N PRO A 785 -9.25 -43.58 15.99
CA PRO A 785 -7.88 -43.85 16.40
C PRO A 785 -7.10 -44.65 15.35
N LYS A 786 -5.84 -44.28 15.11
CA LYS A 786 -4.92 -45.06 14.27
C LYS A 786 -4.26 -46.21 15.03
N GLU A 787 -4.12 -46.05 16.34
CA GLU A 787 -3.62 -47.09 17.25
C GLU A 787 -4.82 -47.72 17.96
N GLU A 788 -4.93 -49.06 17.95
CA GLU A 788 -6.08 -49.77 18.53
C GLU A 788 -6.26 -49.52 20.04
N ASN A 789 -5.15 -49.26 20.74
CA ASN A 789 -5.12 -49.07 22.19
C ASN A 789 -5.20 -47.60 22.64
N LEU A 790 -5.49 -46.66 21.74
CA LEU A 790 -5.58 -45.24 22.11
C LEU A 790 -6.81 -44.98 22.98
N ASN A 791 -6.57 -44.69 24.27
CA ASN A 791 -7.59 -44.27 25.21
C ASN A 791 -7.24 -42.93 25.86
N LEU A 792 -8.03 -41.89 25.57
CA LEU A 792 -7.92 -40.57 26.19
C LEU A 792 -8.64 -40.56 27.54
N ASN A 793 -7.94 -40.19 28.61
CA ASN A 793 -8.54 -39.93 29.93
C ASN A 793 -9.20 -38.53 30.01
N GLN A 794 -9.91 -38.24 31.10
CA GLN A 794 -10.64 -36.98 31.25
C GLN A 794 -9.74 -35.75 31.16
N ASN A 795 -8.54 -35.78 31.75
CA ASN A 795 -7.58 -34.67 31.67
C ASN A 795 -7.19 -34.35 30.22
N GLN A 796 -7.02 -35.37 29.36
CA GLN A 796 -6.76 -35.19 27.93
C GLN A 796 -7.95 -34.53 27.23
N LEU A 797 -9.18 -34.96 27.53
CA LEU A 797 -10.40 -34.40 26.94
C LEU A 797 -10.59 -32.92 27.35
N ASP A 798 -10.39 -32.61 28.63
CA ASP A 798 -10.49 -31.26 29.19
C ASP A 798 -9.42 -30.32 28.60
N TYR A 799 -8.22 -30.85 28.34
CA TYR A 799 -7.17 -30.07 27.72
C TYR A 799 -7.54 -29.63 26.29
N ILE A 800 -8.15 -30.50 25.49
CA ILE A 800 -8.57 -30.16 24.12
C ILE A 800 -9.64 -29.07 24.11
N SER A 801 -10.47 -28.97 25.16
CA SER A 801 -11.48 -27.90 25.29
C SER A 801 -10.95 -26.62 25.95
N SER A 802 -9.71 -26.61 26.44
CA SER A 802 -9.06 -25.47 27.10
C SER A 802 -8.78 -24.27 26.19
N ASP A 803 -8.62 -23.10 26.78
CA ASP A 803 -8.26 -21.87 26.05
C ASP A 803 -6.85 -21.92 25.45
N GLU A 804 -5.93 -22.66 26.06
CA GLU A 804 -4.59 -22.91 25.51
C GLU A 804 -4.68 -23.68 24.19
N PHE A 805 -5.37 -24.81 24.17
CA PHE A 805 -5.54 -25.60 22.96
C PHE A 805 -6.36 -24.86 21.90
N ARG A 806 -7.38 -24.09 22.28
CA ARG A 806 -8.13 -23.22 21.35
C ARG A 806 -7.23 -22.20 20.66
N LYS A 807 -6.32 -21.56 21.40
CA LYS A 807 -5.34 -20.62 20.83
C LYS A 807 -4.36 -21.34 19.89
N PHE A 808 -3.86 -22.51 20.28
CA PHE A 808 -3.01 -23.35 19.44
C PHE A 808 -3.73 -23.76 18.14
N TYR A 809 -4.96 -24.26 18.24
CA TYR A 809 -5.77 -24.72 17.12
C TYR A 809 -6.09 -23.58 16.14
N ARG A 810 -6.27 -22.34 16.61
CA ARG A 810 -6.42 -21.17 15.73
C ARG A 810 -5.21 -20.96 14.83
N ILE A 811 -4.00 -21.01 15.40
CA ILE A 811 -2.75 -20.92 14.66
C ILE A 811 -2.60 -22.13 13.72
N ALA A 812 -2.85 -23.34 14.21
CA ALA A 812 -2.79 -24.59 13.45
C ALA A 812 -3.72 -24.60 12.22
N ARG A 813 -4.81 -23.83 12.26
CA ARG A 813 -5.77 -23.66 11.16
C ARG A 813 -5.54 -22.39 10.35
N ASN A 814 -4.42 -21.70 10.53
CA ASN A 814 -4.10 -20.41 9.90
C ASN A 814 -5.21 -19.35 10.04
N TYR A 815 -5.92 -19.32 11.17
CA TYR A 815 -7.05 -18.41 11.40
C TYR A 815 -8.14 -18.46 10.29
N GLN A 816 -8.27 -19.58 9.58
CA GLN A 816 -9.34 -19.77 8.60
C GLN A 816 -10.71 -19.80 9.25
N THR A 817 -11.68 -19.17 8.60
CA THR A 817 -13.07 -19.11 9.08
C THR A 817 -14.04 -19.85 8.16
N ARG A 818 -13.68 -20.01 6.88
CA ARG A 818 -14.50 -20.63 5.84
C ARG A 818 -14.12 -22.08 5.55
N SER A 819 -12.91 -22.48 5.92
CA SER A 819 -12.37 -23.84 5.74
C SER A 819 -12.00 -24.52 7.05
N LEU A 820 -12.94 -24.55 8.00
CA LEU A 820 -12.78 -25.14 9.33
C LEU A 820 -13.21 -26.62 9.44
N ASN A 821 -13.37 -27.29 8.30
CA ASN A 821 -13.75 -28.69 8.32
C ASN A 821 -12.65 -29.52 8.98
N VAL A 822 -13.04 -30.44 9.86
CA VAL A 822 -12.21 -31.54 10.33
C VAL A 822 -12.25 -32.61 9.24
N ASP A 823 -11.13 -32.72 8.53
CA ASP A 823 -10.89 -33.64 7.43
C ASP A 823 -9.63 -34.48 7.71
N LYS A 824 -9.21 -35.30 6.74
CA LYS A 824 -8.06 -36.20 6.89
C LYS A 824 -6.76 -35.49 7.26
N THR A 825 -6.63 -34.23 6.88
CA THR A 825 -5.39 -33.46 7.09
C THR A 825 -5.47 -32.69 8.40
N SER A 826 -6.59 -32.06 8.68
CA SER A 826 -6.76 -31.23 9.87
C SER A 826 -7.14 -31.99 11.14
N CYS A 827 -7.55 -33.26 11.04
CA CYS A 827 -7.67 -34.12 12.21
C CYS A 827 -6.33 -34.39 12.90
N TYR A 828 -5.22 -34.17 12.19
CA TYR A 828 -3.85 -34.27 12.71
C TYR A 828 -3.66 -33.52 14.04
N TRP A 829 -4.29 -32.36 14.20
CA TRP A 829 -4.10 -31.50 15.37
C TRP A 829 -4.77 -32.00 16.64
N PHE A 830 -5.66 -32.99 16.55
CA PHE A 830 -6.20 -33.66 17.72
C PHE A 830 -5.21 -34.77 18.12
N GLY A 831 -4.75 -34.72 19.38
CA GLY A 831 -3.70 -35.60 19.86
C GLY A 831 -3.68 -35.72 21.37
N VAL A 832 -2.62 -36.33 21.90
CA VAL A 832 -2.39 -36.57 23.32
C VAL A 832 -1.37 -35.57 23.84
N ASN A 833 -1.67 -34.88 24.93
CA ASN A 833 -0.71 -34.05 25.64
C ASN A 833 0.19 -34.95 26.50
N THR A 834 1.50 -34.97 26.23
CA THR A 834 2.47 -35.85 26.88
C THR A 834 2.78 -35.46 28.32
N ASP A 835 2.49 -34.22 28.72
CA ASP A 835 2.69 -33.75 30.09
C ASP A 835 1.57 -34.21 31.04
N LEU A 836 0.42 -34.59 30.46
CA LEU A 836 -0.71 -35.14 31.21
C LEU A 836 -0.57 -36.66 31.25
N LYS A 837 -0.31 -37.22 32.44
CA LYS A 837 -0.18 -38.68 32.64
C LYS A 837 -1.37 -39.41 32.01
N LEU A 838 -1.08 -40.41 31.18
CA LEU A 838 -2.02 -41.49 30.92
C LEU A 838 -2.03 -42.33 32.21
N GLU A 839 -3.20 -42.65 32.75
CA GLU A 839 -3.22 -43.64 33.85
C GLU A 839 -2.75 -44.97 33.24
N ASP A 840 -1.70 -45.55 33.83
CA ASP A 840 -1.28 -46.90 33.52
C ASP A 840 -2.50 -47.82 33.67
N GLY A 841 -2.91 -48.43 32.57
CA GLY A 841 -3.83 -49.55 32.63
C GLY A 841 -3.17 -50.62 33.49
N GLY A 842 -3.80 -50.93 34.63
CA GLY A 842 -3.25 -51.85 35.61
C GLY A 842 -2.73 -53.14 34.99
N GLU A 843 -1.53 -53.52 35.39
CA GLU A 843 -1.11 -54.91 35.42
C GLU A 843 -2.16 -55.69 36.22
N ASN A 844 -2.87 -56.60 35.54
CA ASN A 844 -3.54 -57.72 36.19
C ASN A 844 -2.63 -58.93 35.98
N ASP A 845 -2.13 -59.47 37.10
CA ASP A 845 -1.53 -60.79 37.36
C ASP A 845 -0.61 -61.46 36.32
#